data_AF-A0AA36IU69-F1
#
_entry.id   AF-A0AA36IU69-F1
#
_cell.length_a   1.000
_cell.length_b   1.000
_cell.length_c   1.000
_cell.angle_alpha   90.00
_cell.angle_beta   90.00
_cell.angle_gamma   90.00
#
_symmetry.space_group_name_H-M   'P 1'
#
loop_
_entity.id
_entity.type
_entity.pdbx_description
1 polymer ?
#
loop_
_entity_poly.entity_id
_entity_poly.type
_entity_poly.pdbx_seq_one_letter_code
_entity_poly.pdbx_strand_id
1 'polypeptide(L)'
;MAEGYVLVHVLEVLVPGKDLGDAPSCEVALADATAQCPVPSTLEGENIALPIPGDADPVVYVRARDSEQRPVGMVVVPVSALVPMEIWNVWYAMDDGSEDVEEKPAEETPKMHLLLEHVPAEAAAQETKQSRDMRTQDFLLRALQQLNASLEAKVMEQGPSATTASAGPRRGAPATRSRTAASGTSGASGGLKPLRAAGALAPRRSAPAKEESPVPEPNGEDKEERLRMQEEAFKLRLAPYERAIAALEEKQRLYDDQEARIRALSKALEEQQSRSQVLVHRLQEELQQSRHEAEQERVSLREVASTRAVSQQRVGELEQEVALRKSHEESLQQRLALMEGEIQMVHQKGQAVQVAEDEARRAVESVESLRLTRQRLQDQLQEQGRELSTLREENWQLKEDRGREIEKARAISEREILAKETLQLELLQLQDQVRDKEAEAKLARERAENCQRQVATLENEVSSLQALLERERQHRSQLDHKLGQLEMQKLDSTLDEHRTLVRGLRHDLEKARQELSDERGRSNTMEVEMAAAKKDLVRGQRQLEEIRNQVTSQDELREEIRSLSERNEALREQMRTMQQECRKVTERVEAELKEQLEMQRRANEEREAKMADHAELKRQLSVAVSKVEELQLLQDQTLRALEASRKTSQSSEDLAQQLHQLQEELGTSLRDRNELHEHVEKATGQFREDIFAQNRRQSELEAMLEDRNNEIKLLMYRLQELSSRYVPAKADATDMILARWINGYRPAVPFFRLSQGLYLFGRRQVICKISNDKPVFRVGGGFVGFEKFLEQFASEELERLLTYDLDDKTGEPKFLEGLKAKQIIEESGLVEELRVKAEDGAPRSLRSGGLQSTLSRRSLNSSRGSL
;
A
#
# COMPACT_ATOMS: atom_id res chain seq x y z
N MET A 1 14.80 20.78 14.57
CA MET A 1 14.65 19.31 14.38
C MET A 1 13.17 19.00 14.47
N ALA A 2 12.71 17.78 14.18
CA ALA A 2 11.33 17.44 14.53
C ALA A 2 11.26 17.24 16.04
N GLU A 3 10.34 17.93 16.70
CA GLU A 3 9.98 17.65 18.09
C GLU A 3 9.10 16.39 18.13
N GLY A 4 9.16 15.65 19.25
CA GLY A 4 8.22 14.56 19.48
C GLY A 4 6.79 15.10 19.59
N TYR A 5 5.78 14.23 19.53
CA TYR A 5 4.40 14.65 19.73
C TYR A 5 3.55 13.57 20.40
N VAL A 6 2.49 13.99 21.08
CA VAL A 6 1.46 13.11 21.64
C VAL A 6 0.17 13.29 20.84
N LEU A 7 -0.41 12.19 20.37
CA LEU A 7 -1.78 12.16 19.84
C LEU A 7 -2.76 11.90 20.99
N VAL A 8 -3.87 12.63 21.03
CA VAL A 8 -4.88 12.55 22.10
C VAL A 8 -6.30 12.53 21.51
N HIS A 9 -7.10 11.55 21.92
CA HIS A 9 -8.56 11.59 21.80
C HIS A 9 -9.22 11.40 23.17
N VAL A 10 -10.35 12.10 23.36
CA VAL A 10 -11.25 11.89 24.50
C VAL A 10 -12.47 11.16 23.98
N LEU A 11 -12.57 9.88 24.31
CA LEU A 11 -13.66 9.02 23.85
C LEU A 11 -14.91 9.18 24.71
N GLU A 12 -14.73 9.40 26.02
CA GLU A 12 -15.85 9.50 26.95
C GLU A 12 -15.46 10.22 28.25
N VAL A 13 -16.40 10.95 28.85
CA VAL A 13 -16.29 11.51 30.20
C VAL A 13 -17.52 11.09 30.99
N LEU A 14 -17.31 10.42 32.13
CA LEU A 14 -18.35 9.99 33.05
C LEU A 14 -18.18 10.69 34.41
N VAL A 15 -19.23 11.37 34.85
CA VAL A 15 -19.28 12.05 36.16
C VAL A 15 -20.54 11.57 36.89
N PRO A 16 -20.43 10.62 37.83
CA PRO A 16 -21.58 10.06 38.52
C PRO A 16 -22.47 11.15 39.13
N GLY A 17 -23.78 11.08 38.84
CA GLY A 17 -24.77 12.04 39.31
C GLY A 17 -24.78 13.42 38.62
N LYS A 18 -23.88 13.71 37.67
CA LYS A 18 -23.85 15.00 36.96
C LYS A 18 -23.97 14.83 35.44
N ASP A 19 -25.04 15.40 34.89
CA ASP A 19 -25.17 15.62 33.45
C ASP A 19 -24.19 16.72 32.97
N LEU A 20 -23.54 16.49 31.83
CA LEU A 20 -22.64 17.45 31.19
C LEU A 20 -23.36 18.31 30.13
N GLY A 21 -24.58 17.92 29.73
CA GLY A 21 -25.41 18.55 28.70
C GLY A 21 -24.98 18.21 27.27
N ASP A 22 -25.66 18.80 26.28
CA ASP A 22 -25.61 18.39 24.86
C ASP A 22 -24.25 18.58 24.16
N ALA A 23 -23.32 19.33 24.75
CA ALA A 23 -22.04 19.70 24.14
C ALA A 23 -20.89 19.77 25.16
N PRO A 24 -20.48 18.63 25.76
CA PRO A 24 -19.31 18.57 26.62
C PRO A 24 -18.04 18.74 25.79
N SER A 25 -16.98 19.27 26.40
CA SER A 25 -15.71 19.53 25.72
C SER A 25 -14.52 19.30 26.65
N CYS A 26 -13.37 18.98 26.08
CA CYS A 26 -12.12 18.85 26.81
C CYS A 26 -11.09 19.86 26.34
N GLU A 27 -10.35 20.41 27.30
CA GLU A 27 -9.19 21.25 27.11
C GLU A 27 -7.94 20.40 27.38
N VAL A 28 -7.18 20.09 26.31
CA VAL A 28 -5.94 19.30 26.37
C VAL A 28 -4.76 20.26 26.33
N ALA A 29 -3.85 20.15 27.29
CA ALA A 29 -2.66 20.98 27.39
C ALA A 29 -1.39 20.14 27.58
N LEU A 30 -0.29 20.52 26.91
CA LEU A 30 1.04 19.96 27.06
C LEU A 30 2.06 21.10 26.96
N ALA A 31 2.66 21.46 28.10
CA ALA A 31 3.42 22.71 28.25
C ALA A 31 2.63 23.93 27.73
N ASP A 32 3.21 24.74 26.84
CA ASP A 32 2.57 25.93 26.27
C ASP A 32 1.52 25.62 25.17
N ALA A 33 1.46 24.37 24.68
CA ALA A 33 0.53 23.97 23.64
C ALA A 33 -0.83 23.57 24.24
N THR A 34 -1.90 24.22 23.81
CA THR A 34 -3.28 23.93 24.24
C THR A 34 -4.22 23.73 23.05
N ALA A 35 -5.17 22.81 23.20
CA ALA A 35 -6.20 22.50 22.21
C ALA A 35 -7.54 22.20 22.90
N GLN A 36 -8.64 22.39 22.18
CA GLN A 36 -9.98 22.05 22.66
C GLN A 36 -10.67 21.12 21.65
N CYS A 37 -11.33 20.08 22.15
CA CYS A 37 -12.15 19.14 21.38
C CYS A 37 -13.53 18.93 22.04
N PRO A 38 -14.57 18.54 21.28
CA PRO A 38 -15.79 18.01 21.89
C PRO A 38 -15.52 16.63 22.50
N VAL A 39 -16.46 16.16 23.33
CA VAL A 39 -16.51 14.76 23.79
C VAL A 39 -17.78 14.12 23.21
N PRO A 40 -17.70 13.01 22.44
CA PRO A 40 -16.49 12.31 22.03
C PRO A 40 -15.76 13.04 20.88
N SER A 41 -14.43 13.10 20.92
CA SER A 41 -13.63 13.62 19.80
C SER A 41 -13.57 12.57 18.68
N THR A 42 -14.19 12.86 17.53
CA THR A 42 -14.55 11.87 16.50
C THR A 42 -14.39 12.33 15.06
N LEU A 43 -14.16 13.62 14.81
CA LEU A 43 -13.98 14.16 13.45
C LEU A 43 -12.49 14.29 13.09
N GLU A 44 -12.14 14.22 11.80
CA GLU A 44 -10.75 14.35 11.32
C GLU A 44 -10.06 15.67 11.73
N GLY A 45 -10.83 16.71 12.03
CA GLY A 45 -10.34 18.00 12.54
C GLY A 45 -10.10 18.05 14.05
N GLU A 46 -10.43 16.99 14.80
CA GLU A 46 -10.37 16.90 16.27
C GLU A 46 -9.19 16.04 16.76
N ASN A 47 -8.32 15.63 15.83
CA ASN A 47 -7.06 14.94 16.08
C ASN A 47 -6.07 15.88 16.81
N ILE A 48 -6.05 15.84 18.15
CA ILE A 48 -5.14 16.68 18.94
C ILE A 48 -3.73 16.09 18.91
N ALA A 49 -2.82 16.76 18.20
CA ALA A 49 -1.39 16.42 18.13
C ALA A 49 -0.57 17.53 18.81
N LEU A 50 -0.09 17.28 20.03
CA LEU A 50 0.63 18.27 20.84
C LEU A 50 2.15 18.01 20.81
N PRO A 51 3.00 19.04 20.53
CA PRO A 51 4.45 18.88 20.51
C PRO A 51 5.03 18.68 21.92
N ILE A 52 6.09 17.88 22.00
CA ILE A 52 6.83 17.58 23.23
C ILE A 52 8.05 18.52 23.32
N PRO A 53 8.16 19.40 24.34
CA PRO A 53 9.35 20.21 24.56
C PRO A 53 10.52 19.32 25.01
N GLY A 54 11.74 19.64 24.57
CA GLY A 54 12.89 18.74 24.69
C GLY A 54 13.57 18.60 26.07
N ASP A 55 13.26 19.48 27.02
CA ASP A 55 14.09 19.69 28.24
C ASP A 55 13.39 19.38 29.58
N ALA A 56 12.18 18.80 29.58
CA ALA A 56 11.45 18.47 30.82
C ALA A 56 10.59 17.20 30.67
N ASP A 57 10.34 16.48 31.78
CA ASP A 57 9.33 15.40 31.85
C ASP A 57 7.95 15.96 31.44
N PRO A 58 7.42 15.63 30.26
CA PRO A 58 6.22 16.29 29.75
C PRO A 58 4.98 15.70 30.41
N VAL A 59 3.98 16.53 30.70
CA VAL A 59 2.73 16.11 31.32
C VAL A 59 1.55 16.62 30.50
N VAL A 60 0.69 15.69 30.06
CA VAL A 60 -0.57 15.99 29.38
C VAL A 60 -1.63 16.22 30.44
N TYR A 61 -2.20 17.43 30.46
CA TYR A 61 -3.36 17.78 31.27
C TYR A 61 -4.60 17.73 30.39
N VAL A 62 -5.59 16.91 30.75
CA VAL A 62 -6.89 16.86 30.06
C VAL A 62 -7.96 17.33 31.04
N ARG A 63 -8.54 18.50 30.81
CA ARG A 63 -9.58 19.09 31.65
C ARG A 63 -10.94 18.97 30.97
N ALA A 64 -11.84 18.20 31.57
CA ALA A 64 -13.23 18.08 31.12
C ALA A 64 -14.05 19.31 31.53
N ARG A 65 -14.89 19.79 30.61
CA ARG A 65 -15.80 20.91 30.78
C ARG A 65 -17.23 20.51 30.39
N ASP A 66 -18.20 20.96 31.18
CA ASP A 66 -19.62 20.84 30.81
C ASP A 66 -20.00 21.83 29.70
N SER A 67 -21.22 21.70 29.19
CA SER A 67 -21.79 22.58 28.15
C SER A 67 -21.91 24.06 28.57
N GLU A 68 -21.82 24.38 29.87
CA GLU A 68 -21.67 25.75 30.40
C GLU A 68 -20.19 26.20 30.49
N GLN A 69 -19.26 25.42 29.92
CA GLN A 69 -17.81 25.61 29.95
C GLN A 69 -17.16 25.56 31.34
N ARG A 70 -17.88 25.10 32.37
CA ARG A 70 -17.35 24.96 33.73
C ARG A 70 -16.46 23.70 33.79
N PRO A 71 -15.29 23.75 34.46
CA PRO A 71 -14.50 22.55 34.69
C PRO A 71 -15.28 21.54 35.54
N VAL A 72 -15.10 20.25 35.25
CA VAL A 72 -15.79 19.15 35.95
C VAL A 72 -14.81 18.11 36.49
N GLY A 73 -13.63 18.00 35.89
CA GLY A 73 -12.54 17.18 36.38
C GLY A 73 -11.29 17.34 35.51
N MET A 74 -10.14 16.86 35.99
CA MET A 74 -8.88 16.90 35.28
C MET A 74 -8.14 15.56 35.39
N VAL A 75 -7.59 15.08 34.28
CA VAL A 75 -6.64 13.96 34.24
C VAL A 75 -5.25 14.50 33.95
N VAL A 76 -4.25 13.89 34.58
CA VAL A 76 -2.85 14.29 34.49
C VAL A 76 -2.04 13.06 34.09
N VAL A 77 -1.51 13.02 32.87
CA VAL A 77 -0.75 11.88 32.32
C VAL A 77 0.70 12.29 32.02
N PRO A 78 1.70 11.81 32.79
CA PRO A 78 3.09 11.95 32.42
C PRO A 78 3.38 11.22 31.11
N VAL A 79 4.01 11.89 30.15
CA VAL A 79 4.39 11.28 28.85
C VAL A 79 5.46 10.20 29.05
N SER A 80 6.28 10.30 30.10
CA SER A 80 7.20 9.24 30.54
C SER A 80 6.51 7.98 31.07
N ALA A 81 5.19 7.98 31.29
CA ALA A 81 4.39 6.78 31.55
C ALA A 81 3.84 6.12 30.27
N LEU A 82 3.92 6.78 29.10
CA LEU A 82 3.46 6.25 27.82
C LEU A 82 4.61 5.56 27.07
N VAL A 83 4.46 4.27 26.79
CA VAL A 83 5.41 3.52 25.96
C VAL A 83 5.43 4.14 24.54
N PRO A 84 6.62 4.51 24.01
CA PRO A 84 6.72 5.12 22.69
C PRO A 84 6.16 4.22 21.58
N MET A 85 5.43 4.81 20.64
CA MET A 85 4.79 4.16 19.49
C MET A 85 3.67 3.14 19.84
N GLU A 86 3.29 3.00 21.11
CA GLU A 86 2.12 2.22 21.52
C GLU A 86 0.88 3.12 21.70
N ILE A 87 -0.29 2.58 21.35
CA ILE A 87 -1.58 3.27 21.49
C ILE A 87 -2.24 2.80 22.79
N TRP A 88 -2.28 3.70 23.76
CA TRP A 88 -2.84 3.51 25.09
C TRP A 88 -4.33 3.82 25.08
N ASN A 89 -5.15 2.88 25.56
CA ASN A 89 -6.61 2.94 25.57
C ASN A 89 -7.11 2.71 26.99
N VAL A 90 -7.25 3.78 27.78
CA VAL A 90 -7.32 3.68 29.25
C VAL A 90 -8.38 4.59 29.85
N TRP A 91 -9.08 4.09 30.87
CA TRP A 91 -9.92 4.88 31.77
C TRP A 91 -9.07 5.45 32.90
N TYR A 92 -8.98 6.77 32.97
CA TYR A 92 -8.33 7.49 34.06
C TYR A 92 -9.38 8.06 35.03
N ALA A 93 -9.13 7.97 36.34
CA ALA A 93 -9.88 8.75 37.32
C ALA A 93 -9.56 10.24 37.13
N MET A 94 -10.57 11.10 37.25
CA MET A 94 -10.41 12.56 37.19
C MET A 94 -10.31 13.14 38.60
N ASP A 95 -9.36 14.02 38.79
CA ASP A 95 -9.30 14.92 39.94
C ASP A 95 -10.42 15.97 39.81
N ASP A 96 -11.32 16.04 40.80
CA ASP A 96 -12.41 17.04 40.87
C ASP A 96 -11.98 18.34 41.58
N GLY A 97 -10.76 18.39 42.12
CA GLY A 97 -10.21 19.53 42.85
C GLY A 97 -10.68 19.64 44.30
N SER A 98 -11.33 18.61 44.87
CA SER A 98 -11.67 18.57 46.31
C SER A 98 -10.52 18.01 47.14
N GLU A 99 -10.12 18.73 48.20
CA GLU A 99 -9.07 18.29 49.14
C GLU A 99 -9.56 17.18 50.11
N ASP A 100 -10.87 16.94 50.17
CA ASP A 100 -11.52 15.94 51.02
C ASP A 100 -11.43 14.53 50.39
N VAL A 101 -10.23 13.94 50.47
CA VAL A 101 -9.95 12.56 50.01
C VAL A 101 -10.49 11.51 50.99
N GLU A 102 -11.81 11.48 51.18
CA GLU A 102 -12.50 10.27 51.64
C GLU A 102 -12.54 9.25 50.49
N GLU A 103 -12.32 7.97 50.77
CA GLU A 103 -12.29 6.88 49.77
C GLU A 103 -13.69 6.60 49.20
N LYS A 104 -14.17 7.46 48.30
CA LYS A 104 -15.36 7.23 47.47
C LYS A 104 -15.19 5.89 46.72
N PRO A 105 -16.22 5.03 46.65
CA PRO A 105 -16.13 3.76 45.93
C PRO A 105 -15.82 3.99 44.44
N ALA A 106 -15.11 3.05 43.80
CA ALA A 106 -14.64 3.19 42.42
C ALA A 106 -15.73 3.25 41.32
N GLU A 107 -17.00 3.17 41.72
CA GLU A 107 -18.18 3.39 40.87
C GLU A 107 -18.66 4.85 40.92
N GLU A 108 -18.34 5.59 41.99
CA GLU A 108 -18.69 7.01 42.20
C GLU A 108 -17.57 7.98 41.80
N THR A 109 -16.36 7.49 41.54
CA THR A 109 -15.24 8.34 41.10
C THR A 109 -15.46 8.84 39.65
N PRO A 110 -15.39 10.16 39.39
CA PRO A 110 -15.41 10.70 38.04
C PRO A 110 -14.25 10.13 37.20
N LYS A 111 -14.51 9.78 35.95
CA LYS A 111 -13.54 9.08 35.09
C LYS A 111 -13.66 9.47 33.62
N MET A 112 -12.55 9.42 32.90
CA MET A 112 -12.45 9.79 31.49
C MET A 112 -11.69 8.73 30.70
N HIS A 113 -12.23 8.38 29.54
CA HIS A 113 -11.68 7.39 28.62
C HIS A 113 -10.82 8.11 27.58
N LEU A 114 -9.50 7.88 27.66
CA LEU A 114 -8.52 8.49 26.77
C LEU A 114 -7.93 7.45 25.82
N LEU A 115 -7.76 7.86 24.56
CA LEU A 115 -6.83 7.23 23.63
C LEU A 115 -5.60 8.14 23.51
N LEU A 116 -4.40 7.58 23.69
CA LEU A 116 -3.12 8.32 23.70
C LEU A 116 -2.07 7.58 22.86
N GLU A 117 -1.24 8.30 22.10
CA GLU A 117 -0.04 7.73 21.45
C GLU A 117 1.14 8.69 21.61
N HIS A 118 2.28 8.19 22.10
CA HIS A 118 3.51 8.97 22.23
C HIS A 118 4.44 8.67 21.04
N VAL A 119 4.65 9.66 20.16
CA VAL A 119 5.62 9.59 19.06
C VAL A 119 6.91 10.33 19.46
N PRO A 120 8.02 9.62 19.73
CA PRO A 120 9.26 10.24 20.20
C PRO A 120 9.92 11.06 19.08
N ALA A 121 10.75 12.05 19.47
CA ALA A 121 11.40 12.97 18.52
C ALA A 121 12.21 12.26 17.42
N GLU A 122 12.86 11.13 17.73
CA GLU A 122 13.60 10.32 16.75
C GLU A 122 12.69 9.70 15.67
N ALA A 123 11.48 9.26 16.06
CA ALA A 123 10.49 8.73 15.12
C ALA A 123 9.86 9.87 14.31
N ALA A 124 9.47 10.96 14.97
CA ALA A 124 8.93 12.15 14.32
C ALA A 124 9.92 12.80 13.32
N ALA A 125 11.23 12.65 13.54
CA ALA A 125 12.27 13.12 12.61
C ALA A 125 12.49 12.21 11.38
N GLN A 126 12.12 10.93 11.46
CA GLN A 126 12.16 9.97 10.35
C GLN A 126 10.84 9.92 9.56
N GLU A 127 9.76 10.43 10.16
CA GLU A 127 8.40 10.34 9.62
C GLU A 127 8.19 11.28 8.42
N THR A 128 7.81 10.70 7.27
CA THR A 128 7.39 11.51 6.11
C THR A 128 6.03 12.16 6.40
N LYS A 129 5.69 13.27 5.73
CA LYS A 129 4.35 13.88 5.88
C LYS A 129 3.23 12.86 5.64
N GLN A 130 3.35 12.03 4.60
CA GLN A 130 2.37 10.99 4.29
C GLN A 130 2.27 9.94 5.41
N SER A 131 3.40 9.53 6.01
CA SER A 131 3.42 8.62 7.15
C SER A 131 2.72 9.21 8.38
N ARG A 132 2.93 10.50 8.66
CA ARG A 132 2.25 11.23 9.73
C ARG A 132 0.75 11.39 9.49
N ASP A 133 0.38 11.77 8.27
CA ASP A 133 -1.02 11.89 7.84
C ASP A 133 -1.72 10.51 7.99
N MET A 134 -1.08 9.41 7.58
CA MET A 134 -1.59 8.04 7.75
C MET A 134 -1.72 7.62 9.23
N ARG A 135 -0.69 7.82 10.07
CA ARG A 135 -0.77 7.52 11.51
C ARG A 135 -1.94 8.25 12.17
N THR A 136 -2.13 9.52 11.82
CA THR A 136 -3.23 10.35 12.33
C THR A 136 -4.60 9.77 11.93
N GLN A 137 -4.73 9.20 10.72
CA GLN A 137 -5.94 8.49 10.30
C GLN A 137 -6.12 7.13 10.99
N ASP A 138 -5.06 6.35 11.18
CA ASP A 138 -5.11 5.06 11.89
C ASP A 138 -5.47 5.23 13.38
N PHE A 139 -4.96 6.29 14.02
CA PHE A 139 -5.28 6.65 15.41
C PHE A 139 -6.76 7.03 15.56
N LEU A 140 -7.28 7.88 14.66
CA LEU A 140 -8.71 8.23 14.59
C LEU A 140 -9.59 7.00 14.32
N LEU A 141 -9.18 6.11 13.41
CA LEU A 141 -9.92 4.89 13.10
C LEU A 141 -10.05 3.98 14.34
N ARG A 142 -8.99 3.88 15.16
CA ARG A 142 -9.06 3.17 16.45
C ARG A 142 -9.96 3.87 17.46
N ALA A 143 -9.93 5.20 17.54
CA ALA A 143 -10.85 5.97 18.38
C ALA A 143 -12.31 5.71 18.03
N LEU A 144 -12.65 5.73 16.74
CA LEU A 144 -14.00 5.40 16.23
C LEU A 144 -14.40 3.94 16.52
N GLN A 145 -13.46 2.99 16.40
CA GLN A 145 -13.72 1.58 16.76
C GLN A 145 -14.01 1.42 18.26
N GLN A 146 -13.26 2.09 19.14
CA GLN A 146 -13.49 2.05 20.59
C GLN A 146 -14.79 2.74 20.99
N LEU A 147 -15.14 3.87 20.37
CA LEU A 147 -16.42 4.53 20.61
C LEU A 147 -17.60 3.65 20.18
N ASN A 148 -17.53 3.03 18.99
CA ASN A 148 -18.57 2.12 18.53
C ASN A 148 -18.75 0.93 19.50
N ALA A 149 -17.67 0.38 20.03
CA ALA A 149 -17.75 -0.67 21.05
C ALA A 149 -18.40 -0.19 22.37
N SER A 150 -18.12 1.05 22.83
CA SER A 150 -18.81 1.65 23.99
C SER A 150 -20.30 1.85 23.71
N LEU A 151 -20.66 2.33 22.51
CA LEU A 151 -22.05 2.53 22.10
C LEU A 151 -22.82 1.21 21.98
N GLU A 152 -22.20 0.17 21.40
CA GLU A 152 -22.79 -1.18 21.31
C GLU A 152 -23.01 -1.79 22.71
N ALA A 153 -22.04 -1.65 23.62
CA ALA A 153 -22.20 -2.09 25.01
C ALA A 153 -23.35 -1.37 25.72
N LYS A 154 -23.46 -0.04 25.57
CA LYS A 154 -24.56 0.75 26.14
C LYS A 154 -25.93 0.39 25.58
N VAL A 155 -26.01 0.08 24.28
CA VAL A 155 -27.26 -0.40 23.65
C VAL A 155 -27.64 -1.80 24.15
N MET A 156 -26.66 -2.67 24.44
CA MET A 156 -26.90 -3.98 25.07
C MET A 156 -27.40 -3.85 26.52
N GLU A 157 -26.85 -2.93 27.31
CA GLU A 157 -27.30 -2.66 28.68
C GLU A 157 -28.70 -2.01 28.72
N GLN A 158 -29.05 -1.19 27.72
CA GLN A 158 -30.38 -0.57 27.59
C GLN A 158 -31.42 -1.49 26.92
N GLY A 159 -31.46 -2.75 27.37
CA GLY A 159 -32.51 -3.71 26.98
C GLY A 159 -33.94 -3.17 27.23
N PRO A 160 -34.95 -3.66 26.49
CA PRO A 160 -36.22 -2.95 26.26
C PRO A 160 -37.15 -2.88 27.49
N SER A 161 -36.84 -1.99 28.44
CA SER A 161 -37.77 -1.53 29.45
C SER A 161 -38.84 -0.62 28.82
N ALA A 162 -40.10 -0.86 29.17
CA ALA A 162 -41.24 -0.31 28.42
C ALA A 162 -41.42 1.20 28.66
N THR A 163 -41.40 2.00 27.59
CA THR A 163 -41.79 3.41 27.60
C THR A 163 -43.10 3.64 26.86
N THR A 164 -44.07 4.22 27.58
CA THR A 164 -45.38 4.61 27.04
C THR A 164 -45.33 6.00 26.39
N ALA A 165 -46.30 6.29 25.52
CA ALA A 165 -46.27 7.44 24.61
C ALA A 165 -46.30 8.83 25.29
N SER A 166 -45.65 9.79 24.62
CA SER A 166 -45.97 11.23 24.66
C SER A 166 -45.69 11.84 23.27
N ALA A 167 -46.40 12.89 22.86
CA ALA A 167 -46.46 13.29 21.45
C ALA A 167 -46.48 14.82 21.15
N GLY A 168 -45.45 15.29 20.45
CA GLY A 168 -45.41 16.53 19.64
C GLY A 168 -45.34 17.87 20.39
N PRO A 169 -45.59 19.02 19.72
CA PRO A 169 -45.51 19.23 18.26
C PRO A 169 -44.97 20.63 17.78
N ARG A 170 -44.31 20.66 16.60
CA ARG A 170 -43.94 21.89 15.80
C ARG A 170 -42.83 22.77 16.47
N ARG A 171 -42.25 23.83 15.87
CA ARG A 171 -42.53 24.64 14.66
C ARG A 171 -41.28 25.44 14.24
N GLY A 172 -41.10 25.80 12.96
CA GLY A 172 -40.48 27.10 12.60
C GLY A 172 -39.35 27.14 11.54
N ALA A 173 -39.62 27.93 10.49
CA ALA A 173 -38.68 28.75 9.71
C ALA A 173 -39.37 30.14 9.51
N PRO A 174 -38.87 31.17 8.78
CA PRO A 174 -37.59 31.31 8.06
C PRO A 174 -36.88 32.71 8.19
N ALA A 175 -35.69 32.85 7.57
CA ALA A 175 -35.05 34.12 7.11
C ALA A 175 -34.64 35.14 8.23
N THR A 176 -33.89 36.25 8.03
CA THR A 176 -33.61 37.13 6.87
C THR A 176 -32.28 37.95 6.97
N ARG A 177 -31.72 38.35 5.80
CA ARG A 177 -31.11 39.68 5.45
C ARG A 177 -29.82 40.26 6.12
N SER A 178 -28.86 40.60 5.24
CA SER A 178 -28.10 41.88 5.19
C SER A 178 -26.97 42.12 6.25
N ARG A 179 -26.07 43.14 6.21
CA ARG A 179 -25.92 44.36 5.37
C ARG A 179 -24.51 45.01 5.54
N THR A 180 -23.90 45.59 4.48
CA THR A 180 -22.82 46.65 4.53
C THR A 180 -21.51 46.28 5.30
N ALA A 181 -20.39 47.01 5.33
CA ALA A 181 -19.81 48.21 4.66
C ALA A 181 -18.26 47.96 4.60
N ALA A 182 -17.44 48.41 3.63
CA ALA A 182 -17.14 49.78 3.14
C ALA A 182 -16.17 50.61 4.03
N SER A 183 -14.87 50.38 3.86
CA SER A 183 -13.72 51.31 4.00
C SER A 183 -12.61 50.81 3.03
N GLY A 184 -11.64 51.58 2.50
CA GLY A 184 -11.10 52.90 2.87
C GLY A 184 -9.68 52.75 3.44
N THR A 185 -8.62 53.45 3.02
CA THR A 185 -8.47 54.59 2.08
C THR A 185 -7.00 54.80 1.64
N SER A 186 -6.85 55.51 0.51
CA SER A 186 -5.67 56.26 -0.01
C SER A 186 -4.80 55.54 -1.06
N GLY A 187 -4.18 56.20 -2.05
CA GLY A 187 -4.00 57.64 -2.33
C GLY A 187 -2.51 58.05 -2.26
N ALA A 188 -1.92 58.82 -3.18
CA ALA A 188 -2.42 59.46 -4.41
C ALA A 188 -1.26 59.81 -5.39
N SER A 189 -1.57 60.57 -6.45
CA SER A 189 -0.74 61.45 -7.31
C SER A 189 0.77 61.64 -7.03
N GLY A 190 1.65 61.87 -8.02
CA GLY A 190 1.43 62.11 -9.46
C GLY A 190 2.22 63.32 -10.01
N GLY A 191 2.43 63.39 -11.33
CA GLY A 191 3.17 64.49 -12.01
C GLY A 191 4.71 64.36 -11.96
N LEU A 192 5.49 65.16 -12.69
CA LEU A 192 5.18 66.09 -13.79
C LEU A 192 6.44 66.35 -14.65
N LYS A 193 6.27 66.64 -15.95
CA LYS A 193 7.28 67.29 -16.83
C LYS A 193 7.44 68.78 -16.39
N PRO A 194 8.57 69.50 -16.62
CA PRO A 194 9.02 69.83 -18.00
C PRO A 194 10.51 70.28 -18.23
N LEU A 195 10.85 70.56 -19.51
CA LEU A 195 11.92 71.46 -20.05
C LEU A 195 13.41 71.23 -19.63
N ARG A 196 14.49 71.54 -20.35
CA ARG A 196 14.90 71.95 -21.73
C ARG A 196 15.95 73.08 -21.62
N ALA A 197 17.06 72.94 -22.39
CA ALA A 197 18.05 73.97 -22.81
C ALA A 197 19.45 74.02 -22.14
N ALA A 198 20.45 73.83 -23.01
CA ALA A 198 21.77 74.48 -23.18
C ALA A 198 22.52 75.23 -22.04
N GLY A 199 23.85 75.10 -22.03
CA GLY A 199 24.81 75.99 -21.35
C GLY A 199 26.27 75.51 -21.50
N ALA A 200 27.26 76.42 -21.58
CA ALA A 200 28.66 76.10 -21.92
C ALA A 200 29.72 76.78 -21.01
N LEU A 201 30.99 76.38 -21.17
CA LEU A 201 32.26 77.09 -20.86
C LEU A 201 32.84 77.16 -19.42
N ALA A 202 34.17 76.91 -19.35
CA ALA A 202 35.18 77.37 -18.35
C ALA A 202 35.08 76.76 -16.91
N PRO A 203 36.17 76.71 -16.08
CA PRO A 203 37.22 77.73 -15.78
C PRO A 203 38.67 77.28 -16.17
N ARG A 204 39.80 78.03 -16.11
CA ARG A 204 40.42 78.97 -15.11
C ARG A 204 40.89 78.24 -13.80
N ARG A 205 42.04 78.50 -13.16
CA ARG A 205 43.16 79.49 -13.33
C ARG A 205 44.34 79.19 -12.34
N SER A 206 45.61 79.47 -12.68
CA SER A 206 46.66 80.07 -11.78
C SER A 206 47.99 80.35 -12.53
N ALA A 207 48.87 81.20 -11.96
CA ALA A 207 50.15 81.73 -12.53
C ALA A 207 51.17 82.03 -11.38
N PRO A 208 52.29 82.81 -11.47
CA PRO A 208 52.66 84.00 -12.29
C PRO A 208 53.69 83.66 -13.42
N ALA A 209 54.78 84.36 -13.85
CA ALA A 209 55.59 85.56 -13.49
C ALA A 209 56.54 85.92 -14.69
N LYS A 210 57.30 87.04 -14.84
CA LYS A 210 57.33 88.46 -14.35
C LYS A 210 58.40 89.28 -15.15
N GLU A 211 58.19 90.59 -15.38
CA GLU A 211 59.16 91.65 -15.85
C GLU A 211 60.01 91.41 -17.16
N GLU A 212 60.90 92.28 -17.71
CA GLU A 212 60.87 93.73 -18.13
C GLU A 212 61.88 93.94 -19.32
N SER A 213 61.80 94.92 -20.26
CA SER A 213 62.08 96.41 -20.29
C SER A 213 63.58 96.83 -20.22
N PRO A 214 64.05 98.05 -20.69
CA PRO A 214 63.39 99.15 -21.43
C PRO A 214 64.11 99.60 -22.77
N VAL A 215 63.45 100.07 -23.87
CA VAL A 215 62.90 101.43 -24.28
C VAL A 215 63.96 102.56 -24.50
N PRO A 216 64.15 103.18 -25.72
CA PRO A 216 63.41 104.39 -26.19
C PRO A 216 63.22 104.62 -27.75
N GLU A 217 63.65 105.76 -28.35
CA GLU A 217 62.88 106.61 -29.33
C GLU A 217 63.74 107.68 -30.13
N PRO A 218 63.25 108.68 -30.96
CA PRO A 218 62.09 108.85 -31.90
C PRO A 218 62.31 109.77 -33.20
N ASN A 219 61.22 110.05 -33.98
CA ASN A 219 60.93 111.19 -34.93
C ASN A 219 61.63 111.30 -36.33
N GLY A 220 61.09 111.94 -37.40
CA GLY A 220 59.79 112.63 -37.66
C GLY A 220 59.58 113.18 -39.13
N GLU A 221 58.36 113.63 -39.45
CA GLU A 221 57.74 114.15 -40.73
C GLU A 221 58.30 115.49 -41.31
N ASP A 222 57.95 116.08 -42.49
CA ASP A 222 57.31 115.72 -43.82
C ASP A 222 57.41 116.95 -44.80
N LYS A 223 57.25 116.78 -46.13
CA LYS A 223 57.11 117.76 -47.27
C LYS A 223 58.11 118.93 -47.45
N GLU A 224 58.63 119.09 -48.69
CA GLU A 224 58.32 120.26 -49.55
C GLU A 224 58.80 120.09 -51.03
N GLU A 225 58.10 120.72 -51.99
CA GLU A 225 58.48 120.77 -53.41
C GLU A 225 58.22 122.18 -53.99
N ARG A 226 59.13 122.65 -54.86
CA ARG A 226 59.16 123.94 -55.64
C ARG A 226 59.88 125.13 -55.00
N LEU A 227 61.18 125.29 -55.30
CA LEU A 227 61.86 126.60 -55.28
C LEU A 227 63.00 126.72 -56.31
N ARG A 228 62.64 126.71 -57.60
CA ARG A 228 63.52 127.13 -58.72
C ARG A 228 63.21 128.58 -59.13
N MET A 229 64.15 129.22 -59.85
CA MET A 229 63.95 130.22 -60.92
C MET A 229 64.33 131.73 -60.73
N GLN A 230 65.24 132.17 -59.83
CA GLN A 230 65.55 133.63 -59.71
C GLN A 230 67.02 134.13 -59.66
N GLU A 231 68.06 133.31 -59.86
CA GLU A 231 69.46 133.77 -59.71
C GLU A 231 70.19 134.28 -60.98
N GLU A 232 69.56 134.31 -62.16
CA GLU A 232 70.31 134.44 -63.43
C GLU A 232 70.79 135.85 -63.83
N ALA A 233 70.36 136.92 -63.16
CA ALA A 233 70.43 138.29 -63.68
C ALA A 233 71.84 138.95 -63.74
N PHE A 234 72.83 138.49 -62.97
CA PHE A 234 74.05 139.28 -62.68
C PHE A 234 75.21 139.17 -63.70
N LYS A 235 75.11 138.33 -64.74
CA LYS A 235 76.28 137.80 -65.47
C LYS A 235 76.92 138.66 -66.58
N LEU A 236 76.34 139.79 -67.00
CA LEU A 236 76.57 140.31 -68.37
C LEU A 236 77.60 141.45 -68.57
N ARG A 237 78.45 141.80 -67.60
CA ARG A 237 79.28 143.04 -67.68
C ARG A 237 80.82 142.92 -67.65
N LEU A 238 81.40 141.74 -67.42
CA LEU A 238 82.87 141.57 -67.27
C LEU A 238 83.57 140.83 -68.44
N ALA A 239 82.79 140.37 -69.42
CA ALA A 239 83.15 139.41 -70.47
C ALA A 239 84.47 139.61 -71.29
N PRO A 240 85.04 140.82 -71.50
CA PRO A 240 86.27 140.95 -72.28
C PRO A 240 87.54 140.54 -71.53
N TYR A 241 87.70 140.96 -70.27
CA TYR A 241 88.92 140.72 -69.48
C TYR A 241 88.97 139.31 -68.91
N GLU A 242 87.80 138.75 -68.58
CA GLU A 242 87.63 137.35 -68.17
C GLU A 242 88.28 136.37 -69.15
N ARG A 243 88.25 136.65 -70.47
CA ARG A 243 88.80 135.73 -71.49
C ARG A 243 90.32 135.63 -71.48
N ALA A 244 91.02 136.74 -71.20
CA ALA A 244 92.48 136.74 -71.16
C ALA A 244 93.02 136.08 -69.88
N ILE A 245 92.32 136.30 -68.76
CA ILE A 245 92.60 135.63 -67.48
C ILE A 245 92.26 134.14 -67.59
N ALA A 246 91.07 133.80 -68.10
CA ALA A 246 90.63 132.41 -68.28
C ALA A 246 91.61 131.60 -69.15
N ALA A 247 92.15 132.15 -70.24
CA ALA A 247 93.11 131.41 -71.09
C ALA A 247 94.44 131.06 -70.38
N LEU A 248 94.86 131.85 -69.38
CA LEU A 248 96.04 131.55 -68.57
C LEU A 248 95.69 130.67 -67.36
N GLU A 249 94.56 130.93 -66.70
CA GLU A 249 94.04 130.07 -65.63
C GLU A 249 93.71 128.67 -66.14
N GLU A 250 93.14 128.51 -67.33
CA GLU A 250 92.84 127.21 -67.95
C GLU A 250 94.12 126.42 -68.20
N LYS A 251 95.20 127.08 -68.65
CA LYS A 251 96.50 126.43 -68.81
C LYS A 251 97.14 126.06 -67.46
N GLN A 252 96.99 126.89 -66.42
CA GLN A 252 97.46 126.58 -65.07
C GLN A 252 96.68 125.41 -64.47
N ARG A 253 95.33 125.46 -64.53
CA ARG A 253 94.42 124.39 -64.12
C ARG A 253 94.71 123.08 -64.83
N LEU A 254 95.06 123.09 -66.12
CA LEU A 254 95.44 121.86 -66.84
C LEU A 254 96.72 121.19 -66.29
N TYR A 255 97.64 121.92 -65.67
CA TYR A 255 98.77 121.34 -64.93
C TYR A 255 98.38 120.92 -63.52
N ASP A 256 97.63 121.76 -62.80
CA ASP A 256 97.17 121.47 -61.44
C ASP A 256 96.24 120.23 -61.41
N ASP A 257 95.36 120.07 -62.41
CA ASP A 257 94.52 118.89 -62.65
C ASP A 257 95.35 117.65 -63.01
N GLN A 258 96.43 117.80 -63.78
CA GLN A 258 97.33 116.67 -64.08
C GLN A 258 98.06 116.21 -62.83
N GLU A 259 98.58 117.12 -62.01
CA GLU A 259 99.17 116.78 -60.72
C GLU A 259 98.14 116.18 -59.75
N ALA A 260 96.95 116.77 -59.63
CA ALA A 260 95.87 116.25 -58.81
C ALA A 260 95.46 114.83 -59.23
N ARG A 261 95.40 114.57 -60.55
CA ARG A 261 95.09 113.25 -61.11
C ARG A 261 96.21 112.23 -60.88
N ILE A 262 97.48 112.64 -60.94
CA ILE A 262 98.62 111.79 -60.58
C ILE A 262 98.57 111.45 -59.08
N ARG A 263 98.41 112.44 -58.20
CA ARG A 263 98.30 112.24 -56.74
C ARG A 263 97.10 111.35 -56.37
N ALA A 264 95.96 111.52 -57.05
CA ALA A 264 94.78 110.68 -56.88
C ALA A 264 95.02 109.22 -57.33
N LEU A 265 95.72 109.00 -58.44
CA LEU A 265 96.08 107.67 -58.93
C LEU A 265 97.10 106.98 -58.01
N SER A 266 98.11 107.70 -57.51
CA SER A 266 99.05 107.18 -56.50
C SER A 266 98.33 106.76 -55.23
N LYS A 267 97.44 107.62 -54.67
CA LYS A 267 96.66 107.28 -53.49
C LYS A 267 95.71 106.10 -53.73
N ALA A 268 95.06 106.04 -54.89
CA ALA A 268 94.20 104.90 -55.25
C ALA A 268 94.99 103.59 -55.35
N LEU A 269 96.24 103.64 -55.83
CA LEU A 269 97.13 102.47 -55.88
C LEU A 269 97.57 102.03 -54.48
N GLU A 270 97.90 102.95 -53.57
CA GLU A 270 98.21 102.64 -52.16
C GLU A 270 96.98 102.06 -51.42
N GLU A 271 95.78 102.62 -51.65
CA GLU A 271 94.52 102.07 -51.14
C GLU A 271 94.22 100.68 -51.72
N GLN A 272 94.57 100.41 -52.99
CA GLN A 272 94.41 99.09 -53.58
C GLN A 272 95.42 98.07 -53.01
N GLN A 273 96.68 98.47 -52.83
CA GLN A 273 97.74 97.62 -52.27
C GLN A 273 97.47 97.27 -50.81
N SER A 274 97.07 98.24 -49.98
CA SER A 274 96.70 97.99 -48.58
C SER A 274 95.47 97.09 -48.45
N ARG A 275 94.41 97.30 -49.25
CA ARG A 275 93.26 96.37 -49.32
C ARG A 275 93.68 94.97 -49.76
N SER A 276 94.62 94.84 -50.70
CA SER A 276 95.16 93.55 -51.13
C SER A 276 95.95 92.84 -50.03
N GLN A 277 96.73 93.57 -49.23
CA GLN A 277 97.46 93.00 -48.09
C GLN A 277 96.51 92.51 -46.99
N VAL A 278 95.47 93.28 -46.66
CA VAL A 278 94.42 92.87 -45.70
C VAL A 278 93.70 91.60 -46.17
N LEU A 279 93.38 91.48 -47.47
CA LEU A 279 92.76 90.27 -48.03
C LEU A 279 93.69 89.05 -47.96
N VAL A 280 94.99 89.22 -48.22
CA VAL A 280 95.98 88.13 -48.10
C VAL A 280 96.14 87.68 -46.65
N HIS A 281 96.17 88.61 -45.69
CA HIS A 281 96.23 88.28 -44.26
C HIS A 281 94.99 87.48 -43.83
N ARG A 282 93.80 87.98 -44.18
CA ARG A 282 92.52 87.35 -43.83
C ARG A 282 92.38 85.93 -44.41
N LEU A 283 92.80 85.72 -45.67
CA LEU A 283 92.86 84.40 -46.29
C LEU A 283 93.86 83.45 -45.61
N GLN A 284 94.94 83.97 -45.03
CA GLN A 284 95.88 83.15 -44.24
C GLN A 284 95.31 82.78 -42.86
N GLU A 285 94.55 83.68 -42.23
CA GLU A 285 93.86 83.41 -40.96
C GLU A 285 92.73 82.37 -41.13
N GLU A 286 91.86 82.56 -42.14
CA GLU A 286 90.77 81.61 -42.46
C GLU A 286 91.33 80.22 -42.81
N LEU A 287 92.42 80.13 -43.58
CA LEU A 287 93.05 78.86 -43.95
C LEU A 287 93.77 78.17 -42.76
N GLN A 288 94.19 78.93 -41.74
CA GLN A 288 94.66 78.35 -40.47
C GLN A 288 93.50 77.85 -39.60
N GLN A 289 92.39 78.58 -39.53
CA GLN A 289 91.20 78.18 -38.78
C GLN A 289 90.61 76.87 -39.33
N SER A 290 90.34 76.79 -40.64
CA SER A 290 89.81 75.56 -41.26
C SER A 290 90.76 74.36 -41.18
N ARG A 291 92.08 74.57 -41.04
CA ARG A 291 93.02 73.49 -40.71
C ARG A 291 92.81 72.97 -39.30
N HIS A 292 92.65 73.86 -38.33
CA HIS A 292 92.48 73.47 -36.93
C HIS A 292 91.14 72.78 -36.69
N GLU A 293 90.06 73.27 -37.32
CA GLU A 293 88.73 72.63 -37.31
C GLU A 293 88.80 71.20 -37.90
N ALA A 294 89.42 71.03 -39.08
CA ALA A 294 89.57 69.73 -39.71
C ALA A 294 90.46 68.75 -38.91
N GLU A 295 91.34 69.24 -38.04
CA GLU A 295 92.10 68.40 -37.09
C GLU A 295 91.25 68.01 -35.87
N GLN A 296 90.42 68.92 -35.34
CA GLN A 296 89.49 68.62 -34.25
C GLN A 296 88.39 67.61 -34.68
N GLU A 297 87.85 67.74 -35.90
CA GLU A 297 86.94 66.72 -36.48
C GLU A 297 87.63 65.35 -36.60
N ARG A 298 88.90 65.32 -36.98
CA ARG A 298 89.67 64.06 -37.08
C ARG A 298 89.99 63.41 -35.74
N VAL A 299 90.01 64.17 -34.65
CA VAL A 299 90.11 63.62 -33.28
C VAL A 299 88.76 63.07 -32.83
N SER A 300 87.69 63.87 -32.90
CA SER A 300 86.35 63.43 -32.49
C SER A 300 85.84 62.22 -33.28
N LEU A 301 86.11 62.13 -34.60
CA LEU A 301 85.78 60.94 -35.40
C LEU A 301 86.53 59.67 -34.96
N ARG A 302 87.73 59.78 -34.37
CA ARG A 302 88.46 58.63 -33.81
C ARG A 302 87.86 58.17 -32.47
N GLU A 303 87.40 59.11 -31.65
CA GLU A 303 86.71 58.81 -30.38
C GLU A 303 85.31 58.22 -30.61
N VAL A 304 84.57 58.72 -31.61
CA VAL A 304 83.32 58.11 -32.08
C VAL A 304 83.57 56.72 -32.68
N ALA A 305 84.68 56.50 -33.39
CA ALA A 305 85.03 55.17 -33.90
C ALA A 305 85.40 54.17 -32.79
N SER A 306 86.19 54.59 -31.79
CA SER A 306 86.59 53.70 -30.69
C SER A 306 85.42 53.35 -29.76
N THR A 307 84.59 54.34 -29.40
CA THR A 307 83.36 54.10 -28.63
C THR A 307 82.39 53.20 -29.39
N ARG A 308 82.18 53.43 -30.70
CA ARG A 308 81.37 52.54 -31.55
C ARG A 308 81.91 51.10 -31.58
N ALA A 309 83.23 50.90 -31.66
CA ALA A 309 83.82 49.57 -31.65
C ALA A 309 83.57 48.84 -30.31
N VAL A 310 83.72 49.54 -29.18
CA VAL A 310 83.41 48.99 -27.84
C VAL A 310 81.92 48.68 -27.71
N SER A 311 81.03 49.56 -28.19
CA SER A 311 79.58 49.29 -28.20
C SER A 311 79.21 48.11 -29.10
N GLN A 312 79.86 47.94 -30.26
CA GLN A 312 79.63 46.80 -31.15
C GLN A 312 80.12 45.47 -30.56
N GLN A 313 81.28 45.47 -29.87
CA GLN A 313 81.71 44.31 -29.08
C GLN A 313 80.68 43.98 -28.00
N ARG A 314 80.20 45.00 -27.27
CA ARG A 314 79.21 44.82 -26.20
C ARG A 314 77.85 44.30 -26.70
N VAL A 315 77.43 44.71 -27.90
CA VAL A 315 76.26 44.14 -28.59
C VAL A 315 76.51 42.67 -28.93
N GLY A 316 77.67 42.31 -29.48
CA GLY A 316 77.99 40.90 -29.76
C GLY A 316 78.05 40.01 -28.52
N GLU A 317 78.57 40.52 -27.40
CA GLU A 317 78.53 39.86 -26.09
C GLU A 317 77.09 39.63 -25.62
N LEU A 318 76.22 40.64 -25.73
CA LEU A 318 74.81 40.55 -25.35
C LEU A 318 73.98 39.67 -26.31
N GLU A 319 74.28 39.65 -27.61
CA GLU A 319 73.65 38.76 -28.58
C GLU A 319 73.99 37.29 -28.31
N GLN A 320 75.24 36.99 -27.91
CA GLN A 320 75.63 35.66 -27.45
C GLN A 320 74.95 35.29 -26.13
N GLU A 321 74.84 36.22 -25.17
CA GLU A 321 74.13 35.96 -23.92
C GLU A 321 72.62 35.73 -24.16
N VAL A 322 71.99 36.50 -25.06
CA VAL A 322 70.59 36.31 -25.46
C VAL A 322 70.39 34.98 -26.19
N ALA A 323 71.32 34.57 -27.05
CA ALA A 323 71.26 33.27 -27.72
C ALA A 323 71.38 32.11 -26.71
N LEU A 324 72.30 32.21 -25.74
CA LEU A 324 72.44 31.23 -24.66
C LEU A 324 71.19 31.19 -23.78
N ARG A 325 70.67 32.34 -23.35
CA ARG A 325 69.42 32.45 -22.58
C ARG A 325 68.24 31.85 -23.33
N LYS A 326 68.09 32.09 -24.63
CA LYS A 326 67.07 31.44 -25.48
C LYS A 326 67.23 29.92 -25.54
N SER A 327 68.44 29.41 -25.78
CA SER A 327 68.66 27.95 -25.79
C SER A 327 68.36 27.28 -24.44
N HIS A 328 68.59 27.99 -23.34
CA HIS A 328 68.24 27.54 -21.99
C HIS A 328 66.72 27.65 -21.73
N GLU A 329 66.07 28.71 -22.23
CA GLU A 329 64.62 28.89 -22.17
C GLU A 329 63.89 27.82 -23.00
N GLU A 330 64.32 27.54 -24.23
CA GLU A 330 63.83 26.46 -25.09
C GLU A 330 64.01 25.09 -24.44
N SER A 331 65.15 24.84 -23.78
CA SER A 331 65.41 23.62 -23.01
C SER A 331 64.49 23.50 -21.77
N LEU A 332 64.24 24.60 -21.06
CA LEU A 332 63.26 24.65 -19.97
C LEU A 332 61.83 24.45 -20.47
N GLN A 333 61.45 25.04 -21.62
CA GLN A 333 60.13 24.86 -22.23
C GLN A 333 59.92 23.42 -22.69
N GLN A 334 60.93 22.77 -23.29
CA GLN A 334 60.88 21.34 -23.61
C GLN A 334 60.74 20.48 -22.35
N ARG A 335 61.45 20.80 -21.27
CA ARG A 335 61.32 20.10 -19.98
C ARG A 335 59.96 20.34 -19.32
N LEU A 336 59.40 21.53 -19.41
CA LEU A 336 58.05 21.85 -18.94
C LEU A 336 57.01 21.05 -19.74
N ALA A 337 57.07 21.05 -21.07
CA ALA A 337 56.17 20.27 -21.91
C ALA A 337 56.25 18.75 -21.63
N LEU A 338 57.44 18.22 -21.32
CA LEU A 338 57.59 16.83 -20.89
C LEU A 338 56.94 16.58 -19.51
N MET A 339 57.18 17.44 -18.53
CA MET A 339 56.55 17.32 -17.20
C MET A 339 55.04 17.54 -17.25
N GLU A 340 54.54 18.42 -18.12
CA GLU A 340 53.11 18.60 -18.38
C GLU A 340 52.49 17.35 -19.01
N GLY A 341 53.19 16.70 -19.96
CA GLY A 341 52.80 15.41 -20.52
C GLY A 341 52.81 14.28 -19.48
N GLU A 342 53.80 14.23 -18.60
CA GLU A 342 53.85 13.29 -17.47
C GLU A 342 52.71 13.54 -16.47
N ILE A 343 52.44 14.80 -16.11
CA ILE A 343 51.32 15.18 -15.23
C ILE A 343 49.97 14.85 -15.87
N GLN A 344 49.79 15.10 -17.17
CA GLN A 344 48.57 14.70 -17.90
C GLN A 344 48.41 13.18 -17.94
N MET A 345 49.49 12.42 -18.17
CA MET A 345 49.46 10.96 -18.13
C MET A 345 49.15 10.42 -16.72
N VAL A 346 49.70 11.03 -15.67
CA VAL A 346 49.40 10.69 -14.27
C VAL A 346 47.96 11.05 -13.93
N HIS A 347 47.43 12.17 -14.43
CA HIS A 347 46.04 12.56 -14.23
C HIS A 347 45.07 11.60 -14.94
N GLN A 348 45.35 11.23 -16.20
CA GLN A 348 44.58 10.21 -16.94
C GLN A 348 44.63 8.83 -16.24
N LYS A 349 45.79 8.42 -15.72
CA LYS A 349 45.91 7.21 -14.91
C LYS A 349 45.13 7.31 -13.59
N GLY A 350 45.14 8.47 -12.93
CA GLY A 350 44.34 8.74 -11.74
C GLY A 350 42.84 8.64 -12.02
N GLN A 351 42.36 9.23 -13.11
CA GLN A 351 40.97 9.09 -13.56
C GLN A 351 40.61 7.63 -13.87
N ALA A 352 41.47 6.89 -14.57
CA ALA A 352 41.25 5.47 -14.86
C ALA A 352 41.22 4.60 -13.59
N VAL A 353 42.06 4.89 -12.60
CA VAL A 353 42.02 4.22 -11.28
C VAL A 353 40.75 4.59 -10.51
N GLN A 354 40.31 5.85 -10.53
CA GLN A 354 39.05 6.25 -9.91
C GLN A 354 37.83 5.56 -10.54
N VAL A 355 37.78 5.47 -11.87
CA VAL A 355 36.71 4.72 -12.57
C VAL A 355 36.76 3.24 -12.19
N ALA A 356 37.94 2.61 -12.15
CA ALA A 356 38.09 1.22 -11.73
C ALA A 356 37.74 0.98 -10.24
N GLU A 357 38.04 1.93 -9.35
CA GLU A 357 37.61 1.88 -7.95
C GLU A 357 36.08 2.03 -7.80
N ASP A 358 35.46 2.95 -8.53
CA ASP A 358 34.01 3.14 -8.51
C ASP A 358 33.28 1.93 -9.12
N GLU A 359 33.80 1.33 -10.18
CA GLU A 359 33.27 0.09 -10.75
C GLU A 359 33.45 -1.09 -9.79
N ALA A 360 34.60 -1.19 -9.10
CA ALA A 360 34.81 -2.20 -8.05
C ALA A 360 33.87 -2.02 -6.85
N ARG A 361 33.59 -0.77 -6.43
CA ARG A 361 32.63 -0.47 -5.35
C ARG A 361 31.21 -0.86 -5.77
N ARG A 362 30.75 -0.47 -6.96
CA ARG A 362 29.45 -0.88 -7.51
C ARG A 362 29.33 -2.40 -7.66
N ALA A 363 30.42 -3.09 -8.01
CA ALA A 363 30.45 -4.55 -8.06
C ALA A 363 30.32 -5.19 -6.66
N VAL A 364 30.97 -4.63 -5.63
CA VAL A 364 30.80 -5.07 -4.24
C VAL A 364 29.36 -4.81 -3.75
N GLU A 365 28.82 -3.60 -3.95
CA GLU A 365 27.43 -3.25 -3.62
C GLU A 365 26.41 -4.15 -4.33
N SER A 366 26.68 -4.52 -5.60
CA SER A 366 25.89 -5.49 -6.36
C SER A 366 25.97 -6.90 -5.76
N VAL A 367 27.16 -7.36 -5.37
CA VAL A 367 27.33 -8.67 -4.72
C VAL A 367 26.68 -8.70 -3.32
N GLU A 368 26.74 -7.61 -2.56
CA GLU A 368 26.10 -7.52 -1.23
C GLU A 368 24.58 -7.43 -1.33
N SER A 369 24.03 -6.68 -2.28
CA SER A 369 22.58 -6.65 -2.54
C SER A 369 22.06 -7.99 -3.08
N LEU A 370 22.82 -8.70 -3.92
CA LEU A 370 22.54 -10.08 -4.33
C LEU A 370 22.64 -11.06 -3.16
N ARG A 371 23.56 -10.85 -2.21
CA ARG A 371 23.66 -11.64 -0.98
C ARG A 371 22.46 -11.41 -0.05
N LEU A 372 22.03 -10.16 0.11
CA LEU A 372 20.85 -9.77 0.91
C LEU A 372 19.53 -10.29 0.32
N THR A 373 19.34 -10.20 -1.00
CA THR A 373 18.16 -10.76 -1.67
C THR A 373 18.17 -12.29 -1.63
N ARG A 374 19.31 -12.96 -1.85
CA ARG A 374 19.46 -14.40 -1.64
C ARG A 374 19.13 -14.80 -0.20
N GLN A 375 19.59 -14.04 0.79
CA GLN A 375 19.28 -14.31 2.20
C GLN A 375 17.78 -14.17 2.47
N ARG A 376 17.14 -13.06 2.04
CA ARG A 376 15.68 -12.88 2.16
C ARG A 376 14.89 -14.02 1.51
N LEU A 377 15.28 -14.47 0.31
CA LEU A 377 14.66 -15.61 -0.36
C LEU A 377 14.89 -16.94 0.39
N GLN A 378 16.05 -17.12 1.03
CA GLN A 378 16.34 -18.29 1.86
C GLN A 378 15.58 -18.27 3.19
N ASP A 379 15.35 -17.09 3.76
CA ASP A 379 14.56 -16.90 4.97
C ASP A 379 13.06 -17.11 4.67
N GLN A 380 12.55 -16.55 3.57
CA GLN A 380 11.20 -16.82 3.05
C GLN A 380 10.95 -18.30 2.74
N LEU A 381 11.93 -19.01 2.16
CA LEU A 381 11.83 -20.47 1.95
C LEU A 381 11.82 -21.27 3.25
N GLN A 382 12.48 -20.79 4.32
CA GLN A 382 12.37 -21.39 5.64
C GLN A 382 11.03 -21.09 6.30
N GLU A 383 10.50 -19.88 6.11
CA GLU A 383 9.20 -19.44 6.63
C GLU A 383 8.05 -20.23 5.98
N GLN A 384 8.00 -20.29 4.66
CA GLN A 384 7.10 -21.18 3.90
C GLN A 384 7.32 -22.66 4.27
N GLY A 385 8.54 -23.06 4.61
CA GLY A 385 8.84 -24.40 5.12
C GLY A 385 8.22 -24.68 6.49
N ARG A 386 8.13 -23.67 7.37
CA ARG A 386 7.43 -23.75 8.67
C ARG A 386 5.93 -23.74 8.47
N GLU A 387 5.38 -22.85 7.65
CA GLU A 387 3.96 -22.79 7.29
C GLU A 387 3.47 -24.11 6.66
N LEU A 388 4.22 -24.69 5.72
CA LEU A 388 3.93 -26.01 5.16
C LEU A 388 4.09 -27.15 6.16
N SER A 389 4.69 -26.92 7.33
CA SER A 389 4.79 -27.89 8.42
C SER A 389 3.62 -27.74 9.39
N THR A 390 3.27 -26.52 9.82
CA THR A 390 2.08 -26.27 10.65
C THR A 390 0.81 -26.64 9.91
N LEU A 391 0.66 -26.25 8.63
CA LEU A 391 -0.46 -26.67 7.79
C LEU A 391 -0.54 -28.19 7.60
N ARG A 392 0.57 -28.94 7.67
CA ARG A 392 0.56 -30.41 7.65
C ARG A 392 0.10 -31.00 8.98
N GLU A 393 0.53 -30.42 10.09
CA GLU A 393 0.11 -30.82 11.44
C GLU A 393 -1.37 -30.52 11.67
N GLU A 394 -1.85 -29.32 11.31
CA GLU A 394 -3.28 -28.95 11.30
C GLU A 394 -4.09 -29.89 10.40
N ASN A 395 -3.64 -30.17 9.18
CA ASN A 395 -4.33 -31.08 8.27
C ASN A 395 -4.28 -32.55 8.72
N TRP A 396 -3.35 -32.91 9.61
CA TRP A 396 -3.29 -34.21 10.28
C TRP A 396 -4.24 -34.25 11.47
N GLN A 397 -4.26 -33.21 12.33
CA GLN A 397 -5.21 -33.06 13.43
C GLN A 397 -6.66 -33.06 12.93
N LEU A 398 -6.98 -32.28 11.89
CA LEU A 398 -8.30 -32.27 11.24
C LEU A 398 -8.71 -33.64 10.66
N LYS A 399 -7.75 -34.47 10.24
CA LYS A 399 -8.02 -35.85 9.82
C LYS A 399 -8.23 -36.78 11.01
N GLU A 400 -7.49 -36.59 12.10
CA GLU A 400 -7.67 -37.36 13.33
C GLU A 400 -9.02 -37.03 13.98
N ASP A 401 -9.38 -35.76 14.15
CA ASP A 401 -10.66 -35.33 14.69
C ASP A 401 -11.84 -35.75 13.81
N ARG A 402 -11.74 -35.61 12.48
CA ARG A 402 -12.75 -36.17 11.57
C ARG A 402 -12.83 -37.69 11.65
N GLY A 403 -11.72 -38.37 11.96
CA GLY A 403 -11.69 -39.80 12.29
C GLY A 403 -12.49 -40.10 13.57
N ARG A 404 -12.18 -39.39 14.66
CA ARG A 404 -12.89 -39.46 15.96
C ARG A 404 -14.39 -39.15 15.80
N GLU A 405 -14.77 -38.22 14.92
CA GLU A 405 -16.17 -37.91 14.58
C GLU A 405 -16.85 -39.04 13.80
N ILE A 406 -16.18 -39.64 12.82
CA ILE A 406 -16.68 -40.82 12.11
C ILE A 406 -16.85 -42.01 13.06
N GLU A 407 -15.96 -42.19 14.03
CA GLU A 407 -16.08 -43.22 15.07
C GLU A 407 -17.24 -42.93 16.03
N LYS A 408 -17.42 -41.67 16.48
CA LYS A 408 -18.61 -41.26 17.26
C LYS A 408 -19.90 -41.52 16.48
N ALA A 409 -19.95 -41.16 15.20
CA ALA A 409 -21.11 -41.37 14.34
C ALA A 409 -21.43 -42.85 14.12
N ARG A 410 -20.40 -43.70 13.95
CA ARG A 410 -20.54 -45.17 13.92
C ARG A 410 -21.08 -45.70 15.24
N ALA A 411 -20.51 -45.32 16.37
CA ALA A 411 -20.96 -45.76 17.70
C ALA A 411 -22.39 -45.30 18.03
N ILE A 412 -22.84 -44.15 17.49
CA ILE A 412 -24.25 -43.72 17.56
C ILE A 412 -25.11 -44.62 16.67
N SER A 413 -24.72 -44.83 15.41
CA SER A 413 -25.47 -45.67 14.47
C SER A 413 -25.58 -47.14 14.93
N GLU A 414 -24.54 -47.70 15.54
CA GLU A 414 -24.55 -49.03 16.16
C GLU A 414 -25.54 -49.10 17.34
N ARG A 415 -25.62 -48.04 18.17
CA ARG A 415 -26.64 -47.94 19.23
C ARG A 415 -28.05 -47.81 18.67
N GLU A 416 -28.24 -47.07 17.57
CA GLU A 416 -29.53 -46.95 16.89
C GLU A 416 -29.96 -48.28 16.25
N ILE A 417 -29.03 -49.05 15.68
CA ILE A 417 -29.27 -50.39 15.16
C ILE A 417 -29.68 -51.33 16.30
N LEU A 418 -28.92 -51.39 17.40
CA LEU A 418 -29.25 -52.21 18.57
C LEU A 418 -30.59 -51.81 19.20
N ALA A 419 -30.88 -50.50 19.33
CA ALA A 419 -32.16 -50.00 19.84
C ALA A 419 -33.34 -50.38 18.92
N LYS A 420 -33.12 -50.37 17.60
CA LYS A 420 -34.09 -50.82 16.59
C LYS A 420 -34.31 -52.33 16.64
N GLU A 421 -33.26 -53.12 16.87
CA GLU A 421 -33.36 -54.58 17.07
C GLU A 421 -34.11 -54.93 18.36
N THR A 422 -33.88 -54.21 19.47
CA THR A 422 -34.67 -54.38 20.70
C THR A 422 -36.13 -53.99 20.50
N LEU A 423 -36.41 -52.86 19.83
CA LEU A 423 -37.79 -52.44 19.50
C LEU A 423 -38.48 -53.43 18.55
N GLN A 424 -37.75 -54.07 17.64
CA GLN A 424 -38.30 -55.14 16.79
C GLN A 424 -38.62 -56.41 17.60
N LEU A 425 -37.77 -56.79 18.56
CA LEU A 425 -38.03 -57.89 19.50
C LEU A 425 -39.26 -57.60 20.39
N GLU A 426 -39.37 -56.38 20.93
CA GLU A 426 -40.54 -55.95 21.72
C GLU A 426 -41.82 -55.94 20.88
N LEU A 427 -41.78 -55.42 19.64
CA LEU A 427 -42.90 -55.46 18.71
C LEU A 427 -43.35 -56.90 18.41
N LEU A 428 -42.40 -57.83 18.25
CA LEU A 428 -42.68 -59.24 17.96
C LEU A 428 -43.30 -59.94 19.18
N GLN A 429 -42.79 -59.68 20.39
CA GLN A 429 -43.41 -60.13 21.64
C GLN A 429 -44.83 -59.58 21.83
N LEU A 430 -45.07 -58.30 21.49
CA LEU A 430 -46.41 -57.71 21.53
C LEU A 430 -47.35 -58.32 20.47
N GLN A 431 -46.86 -58.66 19.27
CA GLN A 431 -47.64 -59.38 18.27
C GLN A 431 -48.04 -60.79 18.74
N ASP A 432 -47.14 -61.52 19.40
CA ASP A 432 -47.45 -62.84 19.96
C ASP A 432 -48.41 -62.74 21.16
N GLN A 433 -48.25 -61.75 22.05
CA GLN A 433 -49.24 -61.46 23.09
C GLN A 433 -50.63 -61.12 22.53
N VAL A 434 -50.70 -60.38 21.41
CA VAL A 434 -51.97 -60.11 20.72
C VAL A 434 -52.58 -61.40 20.12
N ARG A 435 -51.75 -62.28 19.54
CA ARG A 435 -52.21 -63.60 19.04
C ARG A 435 -52.76 -64.48 20.17
N ASP A 436 -52.08 -64.53 21.31
CA ASP A 436 -52.54 -65.26 22.50
C ASP A 436 -53.85 -64.68 23.03
N LYS A 437 -53.97 -63.35 23.11
CA LYS A 437 -55.22 -62.68 23.52
C LYS A 437 -56.35 -62.86 22.51
N GLU A 438 -56.06 -62.93 21.21
CA GLU A 438 -57.04 -63.35 20.21
C GLU A 438 -57.49 -64.81 20.39
N ALA A 439 -56.58 -65.72 20.72
CA ALA A 439 -56.88 -67.12 20.98
C ALA A 439 -57.74 -67.27 22.26
N GLU A 440 -57.38 -66.60 23.34
CA GLU A 440 -58.21 -66.48 24.56
C GLU A 440 -59.60 -65.93 24.22
N ALA A 441 -59.69 -64.86 23.41
CA ALA A 441 -60.96 -64.25 23.02
C ALA A 441 -61.80 -65.10 22.05
N LYS A 442 -61.19 -66.03 21.31
CA LYS A 442 -61.89 -67.06 20.49
C LYS A 442 -62.44 -68.15 21.42
N LEU A 443 -61.60 -68.71 22.30
CA LEU A 443 -62.01 -69.70 23.32
C LEU A 443 -63.09 -69.15 24.26
N ALA A 444 -63.04 -67.87 24.62
CA ALA A 444 -64.07 -67.21 25.43
C ALA A 444 -65.41 -67.10 24.68
N ARG A 445 -65.39 -66.83 23.37
CA ARG A 445 -66.59 -66.84 22.51
C ARG A 445 -67.15 -68.24 22.36
N GLU A 446 -66.34 -69.25 22.09
CA GLU A 446 -66.78 -70.65 22.01
C GLU A 446 -67.40 -71.15 23.33
N ARG A 447 -66.84 -70.73 24.48
CA ARG A 447 -67.44 -70.98 25.80
C ARG A 447 -68.77 -70.25 25.95
N ALA A 448 -68.87 -68.98 25.57
CA ALA A 448 -70.11 -68.22 25.63
C ALA A 448 -71.21 -68.82 24.74
N GLU A 449 -70.88 -69.23 23.51
CA GLU A 449 -71.79 -69.96 22.61
C GLU A 449 -72.23 -71.30 23.20
N ASN A 450 -71.33 -72.06 23.83
CA ASN A 450 -71.69 -73.32 24.47
C ASN A 450 -72.59 -73.12 25.70
N CYS A 451 -72.34 -72.09 26.52
CA CYS A 451 -73.26 -71.69 27.57
C CYS A 451 -74.62 -71.23 27.00
N GLN A 452 -74.64 -70.51 25.88
CA GLN A 452 -75.88 -70.07 25.22
C GLN A 452 -76.66 -71.26 24.64
N ARG A 453 -75.98 -72.27 24.08
CA ARG A 453 -76.58 -73.55 23.66
C ARG A 453 -77.17 -74.30 24.87
N GLN A 454 -76.46 -74.34 25.99
CA GLN A 454 -76.95 -74.94 27.24
C GLN A 454 -78.17 -74.23 27.81
N VAL A 455 -78.16 -72.88 27.84
CA VAL A 455 -79.32 -72.06 28.22
C VAL A 455 -80.51 -72.37 27.30
N ALA A 456 -80.31 -72.38 25.98
CA ALA A 456 -81.38 -72.71 25.03
C ALA A 456 -81.93 -74.13 25.24
N THR A 457 -81.10 -75.14 25.57
CA THR A 457 -81.63 -76.47 25.94
C THR A 457 -82.42 -76.45 27.24
N LEU A 458 -81.97 -75.72 28.27
CA LEU A 458 -82.68 -75.59 29.54
C LEU A 458 -84.00 -74.79 29.39
N GLU A 459 -84.03 -73.77 28.53
CA GLU A 459 -85.25 -73.03 28.18
C GLU A 459 -86.28 -73.92 27.47
N ASN A 460 -85.83 -74.81 26.58
CA ASN A 460 -86.68 -75.81 25.94
C ASN A 460 -87.18 -76.87 26.95
N GLU A 461 -86.33 -77.33 27.86
CA GLU A 461 -86.71 -78.25 28.94
C GLU A 461 -87.76 -77.59 29.87
N VAL A 462 -87.51 -76.36 30.34
CA VAL A 462 -88.46 -75.58 31.15
C VAL A 462 -89.78 -75.37 30.40
N SER A 463 -89.75 -75.05 29.11
CA SER A 463 -90.96 -74.91 28.29
C SER A 463 -91.73 -76.23 28.18
N SER A 464 -91.03 -77.37 28.05
CA SER A 464 -91.65 -78.70 28.04
C SER A 464 -92.27 -79.06 29.39
N LEU A 465 -91.62 -78.71 30.50
CA LEU A 465 -92.10 -78.90 31.86
C LEU A 465 -93.30 -78.00 32.18
N GLN A 466 -93.32 -76.76 31.67
CA GLN A 466 -94.49 -75.88 31.74
C GLN A 466 -95.67 -76.47 30.96
N ALA A 467 -95.47 -76.94 29.73
CA ALA A 467 -96.51 -77.59 28.94
C ALA A 467 -97.03 -78.90 29.59
N LEU A 468 -96.17 -79.66 30.29
CA LEU A 468 -96.59 -80.80 31.10
C LEU A 468 -97.39 -80.38 32.34
N LEU A 469 -96.95 -79.32 33.05
CA LEU A 469 -97.65 -78.76 34.21
C LEU A 469 -99.04 -78.21 33.82
N GLU A 470 -99.17 -77.61 32.64
CA GLU A 470 -100.46 -77.14 32.11
C GLU A 470 -101.39 -78.30 31.75
N ARG A 471 -100.88 -79.38 31.14
CA ARG A 471 -101.65 -80.62 30.93
C ARG A 471 -102.10 -81.24 32.26
N GLU A 472 -101.22 -81.26 33.27
CA GLU A 472 -101.56 -81.69 34.64
C GLU A 472 -102.67 -80.81 35.24
N ARG A 473 -102.56 -79.48 35.14
CA ARG A 473 -103.61 -78.54 35.60
C ARG A 473 -104.94 -78.74 34.86
N GLN A 474 -104.90 -78.98 33.55
CA GLN A 474 -106.10 -79.29 32.76
C GLN A 474 -106.71 -80.64 33.16
N HIS A 475 -105.88 -81.67 33.41
CA HIS A 475 -106.34 -82.97 33.91
C HIS A 475 -106.97 -82.86 35.31
N ARG A 476 -106.35 -82.11 36.23
CA ARG A 476 -106.93 -81.83 37.56
C ARG A 476 -108.26 -81.09 37.42
N SER A 477 -108.31 -79.99 36.66
CA SER A 477 -109.56 -79.26 36.42
C SER A 477 -110.67 -80.15 35.80
N GLN A 478 -110.34 -81.08 34.91
CA GLN A 478 -111.29 -82.06 34.38
C GLN A 478 -111.71 -83.13 35.41
N LEU A 479 -110.83 -83.52 36.34
CA LEU A 479 -111.14 -84.44 37.43
C LEU A 479 -111.98 -83.76 38.51
N ASP A 480 -111.65 -82.53 38.89
CA ASP A 480 -112.39 -81.67 39.81
C ASP A 480 -113.81 -81.39 39.26
N HIS A 481 -113.92 -81.12 37.95
CA HIS A 481 -115.22 -80.96 37.31
C HIS A 481 -116.03 -82.27 37.26
N LYS A 482 -115.39 -83.42 37.06
CA LYS A 482 -116.06 -84.74 37.12
C LYS A 482 -116.47 -85.13 38.54
N LEU A 483 -115.63 -84.82 39.55
CA LEU A 483 -115.96 -84.99 40.96
C LEU A 483 -117.14 -84.10 41.33
N GLY A 484 -117.09 -82.81 41.00
CA GLY A 484 -118.20 -81.87 41.20
C GLY A 484 -119.49 -82.31 40.49
N GLN A 485 -119.41 -82.87 39.27
CA GLN A 485 -120.58 -83.45 38.59
C GLN A 485 -121.12 -84.70 39.31
N LEU A 486 -120.26 -85.60 39.82
CA LEU A 486 -120.67 -86.80 40.54
C LEU A 486 -121.20 -86.51 41.95
N GLU A 487 -120.68 -85.48 42.61
CA GLU A 487 -121.16 -84.99 43.90
C GLU A 487 -122.47 -84.22 43.74
N MET A 488 -122.60 -83.38 42.70
CA MET A 488 -123.88 -82.78 42.32
C MET A 488 -124.93 -83.85 41.97
N GLN A 489 -124.59 -84.89 41.20
CA GLN A 489 -125.54 -85.97 40.89
C GLN A 489 -125.99 -86.75 42.14
N LYS A 490 -125.12 -86.94 43.14
CA LYS A 490 -125.50 -87.53 44.44
C LYS A 490 -126.34 -86.57 45.29
N LEU A 491 -126.06 -85.26 45.24
CA LEU A 491 -126.85 -84.24 45.90
C LEU A 491 -128.23 -84.12 45.27
N ASP A 492 -128.34 -84.13 43.94
CA ASP A 492 -129.62 -84.12 43.24
C ASP A 492 -130.42 -85.41 43.47
N SER A 493 -129.78 -86.60 43.47
CA SER A 493 -130.47 -87.86 43.77
C SER A 493 -130.98 -87.89 45.22
N THR A 494 -130.16 -87.49 46.20
CA THR A 494 -130.60 -87.41 47.61
C THR A 494 -131.62 -86.28 47.84
N LEU A 495 -131.56 -85.18 47.09
CA LEU A 495 -132.59 -84.13 47.12
C LEU A 495 -133.91 -84.63 46.51
N ASP A 496 -133.90 -85.45 45.46
CA ASP A 496 -135.13 -86.04 44.89
C ASP A 496 -135.69 -87.20 45.74
N GLU A 497 -134.84 -87.96 46.43
CA GLU A 497 -135.24 -88.86 47.52
C GLU A 497 -135.90 -88.06 48.66
N HIS A 498 -135.31 -86.93 49.08
CA HIS A 498 -135.94 -86.06 50.08
C HIS A 498 -137.23 -85.40 49.56
N ARG A 499 -137.32 -85.00 48.27
CA ARG A 499 -138.55 -84.46 47.65
C ARG A 499 -139.64 -85.51 47.44
N THR A 500 -139.31 -86.80 47.33
CA THR A 500 -140.32 -87.89 47.33
C THR A 500 -140.75 -88.22 48.75
N LEU A 501 -139.82 -88.29 49.71
CA LEU A 501 -140.12 -88.51 51.13
C LEU A 501 -140.97 -87.37 51.74
N VAL A 502 -140.69 -86.10 51.39
CA VAL A 502 -141.52 -84.94 51.76
C VAL A 502 -142.90 -84.94 51.08
N ARG A 503 -143.06 -85.61 49.92
CA ARG A 503 -144.39 -85.83 49.31
C ARG A 503 -145.18 -86.91 50.06
N GLY A 504 -144.53 -88.01 50.47
CA GLY A 504 -145.12 -89.03 51.34
C GLY A 504 -145.62 -88.44 52.65
N LEU A 505 -144.72 -87.77 53.39
CA LEU A 505 -145.05 -87.14 54.68
C LEU A 505 -146.17 -86.09 54.59
N ARG A 506 -146.38 -85.44 53.43
CA ARG A 506 -147.53 -84.53 53.24
C ARG A 506 -148.85 -85.28 53.09
N HIS A 507 -148.85 -86.41 52.37
CA HIS A 507 -150.03 -87.27 52.23
C HIS A 507 -150.43 -87.90 53.57
N ASP A 508 -149.45 -88.39 54.34
CA ASP A 508 -149.68 -88.95 55.69
C ASP A 508 -150.20 -87.89 56.67
N LEU A 509 -149.72 -86.65 56.57
CA LEU A 509 -150.15 -85.52 57.40
C LEU A 509 -151.57 -85.04 57.07
N GLU A 510 -152.00 -85.14 55.81
CA GLU A 510 -153.40 -84.90 55.42
C GLU A 510 -154.33 -86.02 55.91
N LYS A 511 -153.88 -87.27 55.89
CA LYS A 511 -154.62 -88.40 56.45
C LYS A 511 -154.80 -88.28 57.97
N ALA A 512 -153.73 -87.98 58.70
CA ALA A 512 -153.76 -87.74 60.14
C ALA A 512 -154.61 -86.50 60.54
N ARG A 513 -154.72 -85.48 59.66
CA ARG A 513 -155.61 -84.33 59.89
C ARG A 513 -157.09 -84.69 59.82
N GLN A 514 -157.46 -85.66 59.00
CA GLN A 514 -158.83 -86.17 58.94
C GLN A 514 -159.20 -86.87 60.25
N GLU A 515 -158.33 -87.76 60.73
CA GLU A 515 -158.51 -88.52 61.98
C GLU A 515 -158.54 -87.61 63.22
N LEU A 516 -157.70 -86.55 63.25
CA LEU A 516 -157.70 -85.54 64.31
C LEU A 516 -158.99 -84.68 64.34
N SER A 517 -159.77 -84.65 63.26
CA SER A 517 -161.06 -83.95 63.23
C SER A 517 -162.11 -84.63 64.11
N ASP A 518 -162.12 -85.97 64.12
CA ASP A 518 -163.13 -86.76 64.82
C ASP A 518 -162.85 -86.87 66.33
N GLU A 519 -161.58 -86.81 66.73
CA GLU A 519 -161.18 -86.73 68.14
C GLU A 519 -161.54 -85.39 68.80
N ARG A 520 -161.48 -84.28 68.04
CA ARG A 520 -161.81 -82.93 68.54
C ARG A 520 -163.24 -82.79 69.02
N GLY A 521 -164.18 -83.60 68.51
CA GLY A 521 -165.54 -83.70 69.03
C GLY A 521 -165.62 -84.13 70.50
N ARG A 522 -164.61 -84.85 71.02
CA ARG A 522 -164.56 -85.37 72.40
C ARG A 522 -163.81 -84.47 73.37
N SER A 523 -162.96 -83.56 72.88
CA SER A 523 -162.15 -82.68 73.75
C SER A 523 -162.93 -81.47 74.30
N ASN A 524 -164.05 -81.11 73.66
CA ASN A 524 -164.91 -79.98 74.01
C ASN A 524 -165.53 -80.05 75.42
N THR A 525 -165.46 -81.19 76.11
CA THR A 525 -165.94 -81.35 77.50
C THR A 525 -164.91 -81.04 78.58
N MET A 526 -163.63 -80.79 78.25
CA MET A 526 -162.57 -80.53 79.25
C MET A 526 -162.03 -79.09 79.28
N GLU A 527 -162.14 -78.29 78.21
CA GLU A 527 -161.61 -76.90 78.25
C GLU A 527 -162.37 -75.96 79.20
N VAL A 528 -163.58 -76.34 79.67
CA VAL A 528 -164.35 -75.60 80.68
C VAL A 528 -163.54 -75.41 81.98
N GLU A 529 -162.67 -76.35 82.33
CA GLU A 529 -161.88 -76.32 83.57
C GLU A 529 -160.59 -75.46 83.44
N MET A 530 -160.09 -75.26 82.21
CA MET A 530 -158.87 -74.48 81.94
C MET A 530 -159.08 -72.95 81.90
N ALA A 531 -160.33 -72.49 81.84
CA ALA A 531 -160.65 -71.06 81.77
C ALA A 531 -160.21 -70.27 83.01
N ALA A 532 -160.14 -70.91 84.18
CA ALA A 532 -159.77 -70.27 85.44
C ALA A 532 -158.31 -69.75 85.45
N ALA A 533 -157.38 -70.47 84.81
CA ALA A 533 -155.94 -70.18 84.90
C ALA A 533 -155.47 -68.98 84.05
N LYS A 534 -156.28 -68.49 83.09
CA LYS A 534 -155.87 -67.41 82.18
C LYS A 534 -155.90 -66.00 82.81
N LYS A 535 -156.44 -65.84 84.01
CA LYS A 535 -156.67 -64.51 84.62
C LYS A 535 -155.40 -63.85 85.17
N ASP A 536 -154.42 -64.63 85.61
CA ASP A 536 -153.19 -64.11 86.22
C ASP A 536 -152.14 -63.65 85.20
N LEU A 537 -152.19 -64.18 83.98
CA LEU A 537 -151.22 -63.87 82.91
C LEU A 537 -151.23 -62.39 82.47
N VAL A 538 -152.40 -61.74 82.55
CA VAL A 538 -152.61 -60.33 82.12
C VAL A 538 -151.77 -59.35 82.95
N ARG A 539 -151.35 -59.72 84.16
CA ARG A 539 -150.58 -58.82 85.05
C ARG A 539 -149.12 -58.66 84.64
N GLY A 540 -148.53 -59.65 83.95
CA GLY A 540 -147.12 -59.61 83.51
C GLY A 540 -146.89 -58.81 82.23
N GLN A 541 -147.89 -58.70 81.35
CA GLN A 541 -147.72 -58.11 80.02
C GLN A 541 -147.36 -56.61 80.03
N ARG A 542 -147.76 -55.87 81.07
CA ARG A 542 -147.52 -54.42 81.19
C ARG A 542 -146.06 -54.02 81.49
N GLN A 543 -145.18 -54.96 81.84
CA GLN A 543 -143.77 -54.67 82.13
C GLN A 543 -142.84 -54.86 80.91
N LEU A 544 -143.33 -55.44 79.81
CA LEU A 544 -142.53 -55.70 78.60
C LEU A 544 -142.51 -54.53 77.60
N GLU A 545 -143.47 -53.60 77.69
CA GLU A 545 -143.55 -52.46 76.76
C GLU A 545 -142.61 -51.31 77.14
N GLU A 546 -142.35 -51.08 78.44
CA GLU A 546 -141.34 -50.09 78.89
C GLU A 546 -139.92 -50.46 78.45
N ILE A 547 -139.56 -51.75 78.50
CA ILE A 547 -138.23 -52.23 78.09
C ILE A 547 -138.02 -52.07 76.57
N ARG A 548 -139.07 -52.29 75.75
CA ARG A 548 -138.98 -52.14 74.29
C ARG A 548 -138.55 -50.75 73.84
N ASN A 549 -139.06 -49.71 74.51
CA ASN A 549 -138.79 -48.32 74.16
C ASN A 549 -137.38 -47.85 74.56
N GLN A 550 -136.63 -48.62 75.36
CA GLN A 550 -135.23 -48.34 75.70
C GLN A 550 -134.22 -48.99 74.73
N VAL A 551 -134.64 -50.03 73.99
CA VAL A 551 -133.78 -50.73 73.02
C VAL A 551 -133.61 -49.91 71.74
N THR A 552 -134.70 -49.33 71.21
CA THR A 552 -134.67 -48.54 69.97
C THR A 552 -133.70 -47.36 70.05
N SER A 553 -133.64 -46.66 71.20
CA SER A 553 -132.70 -45.57 71.44
C SER A 553 -131.23 -45.99 71.59
N GLN A 554 -130.91 -47.29 71.73
CA GLN A 554 -129.53 -47.77 71.67
C GLN A 554 -129.06 -48.06 70.23
N ASP A 555 -129.96 -48.46 69.34
CA ASP A 555 -129.57 -48.87 67.99
C ASP A 555 -129.32 -47.68 67.04
N GLU A 556 -130.03 -46.58 67.22
CA GLU A 556 -129.75 -45.30 66.53
C GLU A 556 -128.31 -44.81 66.81
N LEU A 557 -127.90 -44.80 68.09
CA LEU A 557 -126.52 -44.45 68.50
C LEU A 557 -125.47 -45.43 67.94
N ARG A 558 -125.83 -46.71 67.70
CA ARG A 558 -124.94 -47.70 67.07
C ARG A 558 -124.79 -47.50 65.55
N GLU A 559 -125.68 -46.76 64.90
CA GLU A 559 -125.55 -46.40 63.48
C GLU A 559 -124.73 -45.12 63.29
N GLU A 560 -124.92 -44.12 64.15
CA GLU A 560 -124.04 -42.95 64.17
C GLU A 560 -122.57 -43.35 64.40
N ILE A 561 -122.29 -44.20 65.40
CA ILE A 561 -120.94 -44.70 65.68
C ILE A 561 -120.34 -45.44 64.47
N ARG A 562 -121.13 -46.27 63.76
CA ARG A 562 -120.66 -46.98 62.55
C ARG A 562 -120.30 -46.00 61.42
N SER A 563 -121.18 -45.03 61.13
CA SER A 563 -120.92 -43.99 60.12
C SER A 563 -119.67 -43.14 60.42
N LEU A 564 -119.36 -42.95 61.72
CA LEU A 564 -118.16 -42.25 62.17
C LEU A 564 -116.92 -43.12 62.11
N SER A 565 -117.00 -44.44 62.36
CA SER A 565 -115.87 -45.34 62.12
C SER A 565 -115.51 -45.45 60.63
N GLU A 566 -116.50 -45.61 59.74
CA GLU A 566 -116.29 -45.71 58.29
C GLU A 566 -115.62 -44.45 57.72
N ARG A 567 -116.07 -43.25 58.14
CA ARG A 567 -115.41 -41.98 57.79
C ARG A 567 -113.99 -41.88 58.33
N ASN A 568 -113.72 -42.39 59.54
CA ASN A 568 -112.37 -42.39 60.11
C ASN A 568 -111.44 -43.37 59.38
N GLU A 569 -111.94 -44.51 58.89
CA GLU A 569 -111.13 -45.44 58.10
C GLU A 569 -110.86 -44.88 56.69
N ALA A 570 -111.85 -44.30 56.02
CA ALA A 570 -111.66 -43.63 54.74
C ALA A 570 -110.61 -42.50 54.82
N LEU A 571 -110.65 -41.67 55.86
CA LEU A 571 -109.64 -40.62 56.10
C LEU A 571 -108.24 -41.19 56.40
N ARG A 572 -108.14 -42.33 57.09
CA ARG A 572 -106.86 -43.03 57.32
C ARG A 572 -106.32 -43.66 56.03
N GLU A 573 -107.17 -44.17 55.17
CA GLU A 573 -106.80 -44.70 53.85
C GLU A 573 -106.29 -43.58 52.92
N GLN A 574 -106.99 -42.43 52.92
CA GLN A 574 -106.56 -41.22 52.20
C GLN A 574 -105.23 -40.67 52.73
N MET A 575 -105.01 -40.71 54.05
CA MET A 575 -103.71 -40.39 54.66
C MET A 575 -102.60 -41.37 54.23
N ARG A 576 -102.87 -42.67 54.17
CA ARG A 576 -101.89 -43.70 53.73
C ARG A 576 -101.51 -43.54 52.26
N THR A 577 -102.48 -43.32 51.38
CA THR A 577 -102.24 -43.11 49.94
C THR A 577 -101.43 -41.84 49.71
N MET A 578 -101.83 -40.71 50.31
CA MET A 578 -101.05 -39.46 50.28
C MET A 578 -99.62 -39.65 50.83
N GLN A 579 -99.42 -40.39 51.93
CA GLN A 579 -98.08 -40.69 52.46
C GLN A 579 -97.23 -41.55 51.51
N GLN A 580 -97.84 -42.49 50.78
CA GLN A 580 -97.14 -43.28 49.74
C GLN A 580 -96.81 -42.44 48.51
N GLU A 581 -97.68 -41.51 48.12
CA GLU A 581 -97.44 -40.58 47.01
C GLU A 581 -96.32 -39.59 47.34
N CYS A 582 -96.33 -39.00 48.55
CA CYS A 582 -95.23 -38.17 49.02
C CYS A 582 -93.89 -38.93 48.99
N ARG A 583 -93.84 -40.19 49.45
CA ARG A 583 -92.61 -41.01 49.39
C ARG A 583 -92.11 -41.21 47.96
N LYS A 584 -93.00 -41.60 47.05
CA LYS A 584 -92.68 -41.76 45.61
C LYS A 584 -92.20 -40.46 44.96
N VAL A 585 -92.64 -39.30 45.46
CA VAL A 585 -92.14 -37.99 45.00
C VAL A 585 -90.74 -37.70 45.56
N THR A 586 -90.47 -37.93 46.85
CA THR A 586 -89.08 -37.81 47.38
C THR A 586 -88.12 -38.78 46.71
N GLU A 587 -88.50 -40.05 46.54
CA GLU A 587 -87.67 -41.08 45.88
C GLU A 587 -87.31 -40.69 44.43
N ARG A 588 -88.22 -40.02 43.71
CA ARG A 588 -87.94 -39.47 42.36
C ARG A 588 -87.01 -38.27 42.42
N VAL A 589 -87.28 -37.29 43.29
CA VAL A 589 -86.45 -36.08 43.42
C VAL A 589 -85.03 -36.43 43.89
N GLU A 590 -84.86 -37.42 44.76
CA GLU A 590 -83.57 -37.95 45.19
C GLU A 590 -82.84 -38.67 44.04
N ALA A 591 -83.55 -39.44 43.21
CA ALA A 591 -82.97 -40.08 42.02
C ALA A 591 -82.54 -39.03 40.96
N GLU A 592 -83.39 -38.04 40.68
CA GLU A 592 -83.10 -36.94 39.74
C GLU A 592 -81.92 -36.09 40.21
N LEU A 593 -81.84 -35.76 41.52
CA LEU A 593 -80.69 -35.08 42.11
C LEU A 593 -79.40 -35.91 41.99
N LYS A 594 -79.48 -37.24 42.22
CA LYS A 594 -78.33 -38.12 42.07
C LYS A 594 -77.85 -38.20 40.62
N GLU A 595 -78.76 -38.33 39.66
CA GLU A 595 -78.45 -38.35 38.23
C GLU A 595 -77.85 -37.01 37.76
N GLN A 596 -78.37 -35.87 38.25
CA GLN A 596 -77.78 -34.56 37.99
C GLN A 596 -76.37 -34.43 38.57
N LEU A 597 -76.13 -34.90 39.80
CA LEU A 597 -74.79 -34.92 40.40
C LEU A 597 -73.82 -35.84 39.65
N GLU A 598 -74.26 -37.01 39.19
CA GLU A 598 -73.44 -37.91 38.37
C GLU A 598 -73.14 -37.30 36.99
N MET A 599 -74.10 -36.64 36.33
CA MET A 599 -73.85 -35.91 35.08
C MET A 599 -72.90 -34.72 35.28
N GLN A 600 -73.10 -33.93 36.34
CA GLN A 600 -72.27 -32.77 36.65
C GLN A 600 -70.83 -33.19 36.99
N ARG A 601 -70.66 -34.33 37.67
CA ARG A 601 -69.37 -34.96 37.90
C ARG A 601 -68.70 -35.39 36.60
N ARG A 602 -69.38 -36.13 35.73
CA ARG A 602 -68.84 -36.55 34.40
C ARG A 602 -68.46 -35.34 33.55
N ALA A 603 -69.26 -34.26 33.58
CA ALA A 603 -68.96 -33.02 32.86
C ALA A 603 -67.74 -32.25 33.41
N ASN A 604 -67.43 -32.41 34.69
CA ASN A 604 -66.20 -31.89 35.29
C ASN A 604 -65.00 -32.79 34.97
N GLU A 605 -65.13 -34.11 35.08
CA GLU A 605 -64.10 -35.09 34.71
C GLU A 605 -63.72 -34.95 33.21
N GLU A 606 -64.69 -34.72 32.32
CA GLU A 606 -64.45 -34.36 30.90
C GLU A 606 -63.73 -33.01 30.73
N ARG A 607 -64.02 -32.02 31.59
CA ARG A 607 -63.35 -30.70 31.54
C ARG A 607 -61.91 -30.81 32.00
N GLU A 608 -61.64 -31.57 33.05
CA GLU A 608 -60.30 -31.82 33.57
C GLU A 608 -59.45 -32.58 32.55
N ALA A 609 -60.01 -33.61 31.89
CA ALA A 609 -59.35 -34.29 30.77
C ALA A 609 -59.01 -33.31 29.63
N LYS A 610 -59.98 -32.52 29.15
CA LYS A 610 -59.76 -31.55 28.06
C LYS A 610 -58.79 -30.42 28.45
N MET A 611 -58.70 -30.07 29.74
CA MET A 611 -57.71 -29.13 30.26
C MET A 611 -56.29 -29.75 30.30
N ALA A 612 -56.18 -31.04 30.64
CA ALA A 612 -54.91 -31.77 30.58
C ALA A 612 -54.43 -31.93 29.13
N ASP A 613 -55.31 -32.31 28.20
CA ASP A 613 -55.03 -32.37 26.77
C ASP A 613 -54.56 -31.01 26.22
N HIS A 614 -55.21 -29.92 26.63
CA HIS A 614 -54.83 -28.57 26.21
C HIS A 614 -53.51 -28.09 26.82
N ALA A 615 -53.18 -28.52 28.05
CA ALA A 615 -51.88 -28.26 28.66
C ALA A 615 -50.75 -29.03 27.96
N GLU A 616 -50.98 -30.30 27.63
CA GLU A 616 -50.02 -31.13 26.90
C GLU A 616 -49.82 -30.64 25.46
N LEU A 617 -50.90 -30.26 24.76
CA LEU A 617 -50.80 -29.62 23.44
C LEU A 617 -50.04 -28.28 23.50
N LYS A 618 -50.18 -27.49 24.57
CA LYS A 618 -49.35 -26.29 24.78
C LYS A 618 -47.88 -26.62 25.00
N ARG A 619 -47.57 -27.68 25.76
CA ARG A 619 -46.20 -28.15 26.00
C ARG A 619 -45.55 -28.67 24.72
N GLN A 620 -46.30 -29.42 23.90
CA GLN A 620 -45.85 -29.88 22.59
C GLN A 620 -45.65 -28.70 21.63
N LEU A 621 -46.55 -27.71 21.64
CA LEU A 621 -46.40 -26.48 20.85
C LEU A 621 -45.16 -25.66 21.26
N SER A 622 -44.88 -25.50 22.56
CA SER A 622 -43.67 -24.77 22.98
C SER A 622 -42.38 -25.50 22.59
N VAL A 623 -42.36 -26.84 22.66
CA VAL A 623 -41.22 -27.65 22.18
C VAL A 623 -41.07 -27.59 20.67
N ALA A 624 -42.18 -27.52 19.92
CA ALA A 624 -42.14 -27.31 18.47
C ALA A 624 -41.62 -25.91 18.10
N VAL A 625 -42.03 -24.87 18.84
CA VAL A 625 -41.55 -23.49 18.64
C VAL A 625 -40.05 -23.38 18.93
N SER A 626 -39.57 -23.86 20.08
CA SER A 626 -38.13 -23.80 20.39
C SER A 626 -37.29 -24.59 19.38
N LYS A 627 -37.83 -25.69 18.82
CA LYS A 627 -37.17 -26.46 17.76
C LYS A 627 -37.15 -25.71 16.41
N VAL A 628 -38.14 -24.88 16.11
CA VAL A 628 -38.11 -24.00 14.94
C VAL A 628 -37.08 -22.88 15.14
N GLU A 629 -36.97 -22.33 16.35
CA GLU A 629 -35.96 -21.32 16.71
C GLU A 629 -34.52 -21.91 16.63
N GLU A 630 -34.30 -23.13 17.15
CA GLU A 630 -33.04 -23.89 16.96
C GLU A 630 -32.68 -24.07 15.47
N LEU A 631 -33.66 -24.46 14.65
CA LEU A 631 -33.45 -24.69 13.22
C LEU A 631 -33.22 -23.39 12.43
N GLN A 632 -33.87 -22.28 12.83
CA GLN A 632 -33.59 -20.95 12.27
C GLN A 632 -32.19 -20.47 12.63
N LEU A 633 -31.75 -20.67 13.88
CA LEU A 633 -30.39 -20.33 14.29
C LEU A 633 -29.33 -21.15 13.52
N LEU A 634 -29.57 -22.43 13.28
CA LEU A 634 -28.73 -23.29 12.43
C LEU A 634 -28.77 -22.86 10.95
N GLN A 635 -29.91 -22.41 10.44
CA GLN A 635 -30.04 -21.86 9.08
C GLN A 635 -29.22 -20.57 8.94
N ASP A 636 -29.29 -19.65 9.90
CA ASP A 636 -28.50 -18.42 9.91
C ASP A 636 -26.99 -18.70 10.04
N GLN A 637 -26.60 -19.64 10.90
CA GLN A 637 -25.19 -20.06 11.03
C GLN A 637 -24.66 -20.67 9.73
N THR A 638 -25.43 -21.54 9.07
CA THR A 638 -25.03 -22.16 7.80
C THR A 638 -25.01 -21.15 6.64
N LEU A 639 -25.93 -20.18 6.59
CA LEU A 639 -25.88 -19.07 5.64
C LEU A 639 -24.62 -18.22 5.83
N ARG A 640 -24.30 -17.82 7.07
CA ARG A 640 -23.06 -17.06 7.38
C ARG A 640 -21.79 -17.82 7.02
N ALA A 641 -21.75 -19.13 7.28
CA ALA A 641 -20.63 -19.98 6.87
C ALA A 641 -20.50 -20.09 5.34
N LEU A 642 -21.61 -20.15 4.62
CA LEU A 642 -21.64 -20.22 3.15
C LEU A 642 -21.23 -18.87 2.52
N GLU A 643 -21.63 -17.73 3.10
CA GLU A 643 -21.12 -16.41 2.72
C GLU A 643 -19.63 -16.25 2.99
N ALA A 644 -19.13 -16.72 4.14
CA ALA A 644 -17.70 -16.72 4.45
C ALA A 644 -16.91 -17.57 3.44
N SER A 645 -17.40 -18.78 3.14
CA SER A 645 -16.81 -19.65 2.11
C SER A 645 -16.88 -19.07 0.69
N ARG A 646 -17.86 -18.20 0.41
CA ARG A 646 -17.95 -17.49 -0.86
C ARG A 646 -16.93 -16.35 -0.95
N LYS A 647 -16.73 -15.60 0.13
CA LYS A 647 -15.69 -14.55 0.23
C LYS A 647 -14.28 -15.15 0.10
N THR A 648 -14.02 -16.32 0.68
CA THR A 648 -12.73 -17.01 0.51
C THR A 648 -12.56 -17.59 -0.89
N SER A 649 -13.62 -18.09 -1.54
CA SER A 649 -13.57 -18.47 -2.98
C SER A 649 -13.21 -17.27 -3.86
N GLN A 650 -13.88 -16.12 -3.67
CA GLN A 650 -13.59 -14.90 -4.43
C GLN A 650 -12.14 -14.42 -4.23
N SER A 651 -11.66 -14.37 -2.98
CA SER A 651 -10.26 -14.06 -2.68
C SER A 651 -9.27 -15.04 -3.33
N SER A 652 -9.62 -16.35 -3.38
CA SER A 652 -8.84 -17.36 -4.10
C SER A 652 -8.87 -17.18 -5.63
N GLU A 653 -9.98 -16.72 -6.20
CA GLU A 653 -10.14 -16.42 -7.63
C GLU A 653 -9.36 -15.15 -8.01
N ASP A 654 -9.35 -14.13 -7.16
CA ASP A 654 -8.55 -12.91 -7.32
C ASP A 654 -7.05 -13.19 -7.21
N LEU A 655 -6.64 -14.00 -6.23
CA LEU A 655 -5.24 -14.43 -6.07
C LEU A 655 -4.77 -15.29 -7.26
N ALA A 656 -5.64 -16.15 -7.80
CA ALA A 656 -5.34 -16.92 -9.01
C ALA A 656 -5.18 -16.02 -10.26
N GLN A 657 -5.98 -14.96 -10.38
CA GLN A 657 -5.82 -13.96 -11.45
C GLN A 657 -4.50 -13.19 -11.32
N GLN A 658 -4.12 -12.78 -10.11
CA GLN A 658 -2.83 -12.12 -9.84
C GLN A 658 -1.64 -13.04 -10.18
N LEU A 659 -1.70 -14.31 -9.77
CA LEU A 659 -0.68 -15.30 -10.13
C LEU A 659 -0.59 -15.53 -11.65
N HIS A 660 -1.71 -15.48 -12.37
CA HIS A 660 -1.71 -15.60 -13.83
C HIS A 660 -1.08 -14.38 -14.50
N GLN A 661 -1.41 -13.16 -14.06
CA GLN A 661 -0.80 -11.91 -14.55
C GLN A 661 0.72 -11.90 -14.33
N LEU A 662 1.19 -12.27 -13.13
CA LEU A 662 2.62 -12.39 -12.82
C LEU A 662 3.33 -13.46 -13.67
N GLN A 663 2.64 -14.54 -14.07
CA GLN A 663 3.18 -15.52 -15.01
C GLN A 663 3.28 -14.98 -16.43
N GLU A 664 2.34 -14.15 -16.88
CA GLU A 664 2.42 -13.48 -18.18
C GLU A 664 3.55 -12.44 -18.22
N GLU A 665 3.69 -11.62 -17.17
CA GLU A 665 4.78 -10.63 -17.01
C GLU A 665 6.18 -11.28 -16.94
N LEU A 666 6.31 -12.38 -16.19
CA LEU A 666 7.54 -13.19 -16.20
C LEU A 666 7.78 -13.78 -17.61
N GLY A 667 6.71 -14.18 -18.29
CA GLY A 667 6.74 -14.69 -19.66
C GLY A 667 7.13 -13.65 -20.71
N THR A 668 6.82 -12.36 -20.54
CA THR A 668 7.35 -11.28 -21.39
C THR A 668 8.78 -10.93 -21.02
N SER A 669 9.09 -10.75 -19.73
CA SER A 669 10.45 -10.46 -19.23
C SER A 669 11.48 -11.51 -19.71
N LEU A 670 11.10 -12.80 -19.73
CA LEU A 670 11.94 -13.86 -20.29
C LEU A 670 12.14 -13.78 -21.81
N ARG A 671 11.16 -13.28 -22.57
CA ARG A 671 11.30 -13.02 -24.02
C ARG A 671 12.25 -11.85 -24.25
N ASP A 672 11.98 -10.70 -23.61
CA ASP A 672 12.79 -9.48 -23.73
C ASP A 672 14.26 -9.74 -23.38
N ARG A 673 14.50 -10.52 -22.31
CA ARG A 673 15.86 -10.93 -21.89
C ARG A 673 16.53 -11.85 -22.91
N ASN A 674 15.79 -12.74 -23.56
CA ASN A 674 16.35 -13.64 -24.58
C ASN A 674 16.65 -12.88 -25.89
N GLU A 675 15.80 -11.94 -26.30
CA GLU A 675 16.06 -11.04 -27.43
C GLU A 675 17.31 -10.17 -27.16
N LEU A 676 17.42 -9.59 -25.97
CA LEU A 676 18.62 -8.85 -25.55
C LEU A 676 19.87 -9.74 -25.54
N HIS A 677 19.75 -11.01 -25.14
CA HIS A 677 20.86 -11.97 -25.18
C HIS A 677 21.29 -12.27 -26.63
N GLU A 678 20.35 -12.45 -27.56
CA GLU A 678 20.64 -12.65 -28.98
C GLU A 678 21.32 -11.40 -29.60
N HIS A 679 20.93 -10.19 -29.18
CA HIS A 679 21.62 -8.96 -29.55
C HIS A 679 23.06 -8.89 -29.01
N VAL A 680 23.30 -9.33 -27.77
CA VAL A 680 24.65 -9.41 -27.18
C VAL A 680 25.51 -10.48 -27.87
N GLU A 681 24.94 -11.63 -28.25
CA GLU A 681 25.65 -12.66 -29.00
C GLU A 681 26.04 -12.17 -30.42
N LYS A 682 25.13 -11.48 -31.12
CA LYS A 682 25.43 -10.86 -32.41
C LYS A 682 26.54 -9.80 -32.31
N ALA A 683 26.47 -8.91 -31.33
CA ALA A 683 27.48 -7.88 -31.12
C ALA A 683 28.85 -8.47 -30.73
N THR A 684 28.88 -9.45 -29.82
CA THR A 684 30.14 -10.12 -29.43
C THR A 684 30.70 -11.03 -30.52
N GLY A 685 29.87 -11.55 -31.43
CA GLY A 685 30.30 -12.18 -32.68
C GLY A 685 31.03 -11.19 -33.59
N GLN A 686 30.41 -10.05 -33.88
CA GLN A 686 31.00 -8.97 -34.69
C GLN A 686 32.34 -8.48 -34.12
N PHE A 687 32.42 -8.21 -32.81
CA PHE A 687 33.67 -7.81 -32.17
C PHE A 687 34.78 -8.88 -32.28
N ARG A 688 34.45 -10.18 -32.26
CA ARG A 688 35.43 -11.24 -32.50
C ARG A 688 35.92 -11.24 -33.95
N GLU A 689 35.02 -11.09 -34.92
CA GLU A 689 35.36 -11.01 -36.35
C GLU A 689 36.25 -9.81 -36.66
N ASP A 690 35.94 -8.63 -36.10
CA ASP A 690 36.77 -7.42 -36.22
C ASP A 690 38.17 -7.62 -35.59
N ILE A 691 38.26 -8.24 -34.40
CA ILE A 691 39.55 -8.55 -33.76
C ILE A 691 40.37 -9.53 -34.61
N PHE A 692 39.74 -10.58 -35.18
CA PHE A 692 40.43 -11.49 -36.09
C PHE A 692 40.90 -10.79 -37.38
N ALA A 693 40.08 -9.90 -37.95
CA ALA A 693 40.46 -9.12 -39.13
C ALA A 693 41.60 -8.12 -38.83
N GLN A 694 41.60 -7.50 -37.65
CA GLN A 694 42.67 -6.61 -37.21
C GLN A 694 43.97 -7.38 -36.97
N ASN A 695 43.93 -8.49 -36.23
CA ASN A 695 45.11 -9.33 -35.96
C ASN A 695 45.72 -9.88 -37.26
N ARG A 696 44.88 -10.25 -38.24
CA ARG A 696 45.32 -10.66 -39.57
C ARG A 696 46.06 -9.53 -40.29
N ARG A 697 45.48 -8.32 -40.36
CA ARG A 697 46.14 -7.14 -40.95
C ARG A 697 47.46 -6.77 -40.25
N GLN A 698 47.52 -6.94 -38.93
CA GLN A 698 48.75 -6.73 -38.16
C GLN A 698 49.83 -7.74 -38.55
N SER A 699 49.50 -9.04 -38.63
CA SER A 699 50.44 -10.08 -39.06
C SER A 699 50.92 -9.87 -40.52
N GLU A 700 50.02 -9.44 -41.41
CA GLU A 700 50.35 -9.05 -42.79
C GLU A 700 51.31 -7.84 -42.83
N LEU A 701 51.15 -6.85 -41.95
CA LEU A 701 52.06 -5.70 -41.80
C LEU A 701 53.42 -6.09 -41.19
N GLU A 702 53.43 -6.96 -40.18
CA GLU A 702 54.65 -7.45 -39.52
C GLU A 702 55.52 -8.24 -40.49
N ALA A 703 54.93 -9.13 -41.29
CA ALA A 703 55.63 -9.86 -42.36
C ALA A 703 56.26 -8.91 -43.40
N MET A 704 55.50 -7.91 -43.88
CA MET A 704 56.03 -6.91 -44.82
C MET A 704 57.16 -6.07 -44.22
N LEU A 705 57.13 -5.78 -42.92
CA LEU A 705 58.22 -5.09 -42.22
C LEU A 705 59.47 -5.96 -42.09
N GLU A 706 59.32 -7.26 -41.84
CA GLU A 706 60.45 -8.21 -41.81
C GLU A 706 61.09 -8.36 -43.19
N ASP A 707 60.30 -8.54 -44.25
CA ASP A 707 60.79 -8.60 -45.64
C ASP A 707 61.60 -7.35 -46.01
N ARG A 708 61.07 -6.15 -45.74
CA ARG A 708 61.78 -4.89 -46.01
C ARG A 708 63.05 -4.74 -45.16
N ASN A 709 63.03 -5.18 -43.91
CA ASN A 709 64.22 -5.18 -43.05
C ASN A 709 65.29 -6.15 -43.60
N ASN A 710 64.89 -7.28 -44.17
CA ASN A 710 65.79 -8.25 -44.81
C ASN A 710 66.35 -7.72 -46.15
N GLU A 711 65.53 -7.07 -46.98
CA GLU A 711 65.97 -6.34 -48.18
C GLU A 711 67.01 -5.26 -47.85
N ILE A 712 66.77 -4.45 -46.80
CA ILE A 712 67.70 -3.41 -46.34
C ILE A 712 69.04 -4.01 -45.88
N LYS A 713 69.04 -5.13 -45.15
CA LYS A 713 70.27 -5.84 -44.74
C LYS A 713 71.06 -6.31 -45.98
N LEU A 714 70.38 -6.91 -46.96
CA LEU A 714 71.02 -7.43 -48.18
C LEU A 714 71.63 -6.30 -49.03
N LEU A 715 70.91 -5.19 -49.19
CA LEU A 715 71.40 -3.98 -49.85
C LEU A 715 72.61 -3.37 -49.11
N MET A 716 72.58 -3.34 -47.77
CA MET A 716 73.70 -2.86 -46.96
C MET A 716 74.96 -3.72 -47.15
N TYR A 717 74.84 -5.05 -47.13
CA TYR A 717 75.97 -5.95 -47.40
C TYR A 717 76.52 -5.75 -48.82
N ARG A 718 75.66 -5.68 -49.85
CA ARG A 718 76.10 -5.52 -51.24
C ARG A 718 76.73 -4.15 -51.51
N LEU A 719 76.24 -3.09 -50.86
CA LEU A 719 76.87 -1.76 -50.90
C LEU A 719 78.28 -1.80 -50.28
N GLN A 720 78.48 -2.63 -49.25
CA GLN A 720 79.75 -2.72 -48.54
C GLN A 720 80.83 -3.50 -49.31
N GLU A 721 80.48 -4.59 -50.00
CA GLU A 721 81.41 -5.30 -50.90
C GLU A 721 82.02 -4.37 -51.96
N LEU A 722 81.24 -3.39 -52.44
CA LEU A 722 81.68 -2.38 -53.39
C LEU A 722 82.56 -1.28 -52.74
N SER A 723 82.54 -1.15 -51.41
CA SER A 723 83.27 -0.13 -50.65
C SER A 723 84.67 -0.57 -50.23
N SER A 724 85.62 -0.57 -51.17
CA SER A 724 87.00 -1.07 -50.97
C SER A 724 87.86 -0.36 -49.89
N ARG A 725 87.34 0.67 -49.21
CA ARG A 725 88.00 1.44 -48.14
C ARG A 725 86.98 1.92 -47.11
N TYR A 726 87.31 1.75 -45.83
CA TYR A 726 86.52 2.28 -44.70
C TYR A 726 86.76 3.79 -44.55
N VAL A 727 85.70 4.59 -44.45
CA VAL A 727 85.77 6.06 -44.36
C VAL A 727 85.38 6.51 -42.95
N PRO A 728 86.31 7.09 -42.15
CA PRO A 728 86.00 7.51 -40.79
C PRO A 728 85.18 8.80 -40.74
N ALA A 729 84.34 8.91 -39.71
CA ALA A 729 83.75 10.16 -39.25
C ALA A 729 84.85 11.09 -38.72
N LYS A 730 85.12 12.19 -39.43
CA LYS A 730 86.20 13.16 -39.14
C LYS A 730 86.18 13.76 -37.71
N ALA A 731 85.02 13.72 -37.03
CA ALA A 731 84.84 14.23 -35.68
C ALA A 731 85.19 13.22 -34.57
N ASP A 732 85.44 11.95 -34.90
CA ASP A 732 85.69 10.89 -33.91
C ASP A 732 87.14 10.39 -33.98
N ALA A 733 87.95 10.79 -33.01
CA ALA A 733 89.36 10.36 -32.91
C ALA A 733 89.51 8.83 -32.78
N THR A 734 88.53 8.14 -32.18
CA THR A 734 88.53 6.67 -32.11
C THR A 734 88.36 6.06 -33.49
N ASP A 735 87.42 6.60 -34.27
CA ASP A 735 87.12 6.14 -35.63
C ASP A 735 88.26 6.47 -36.60
N MET A 736 88.86 7.67 -36.50
CA MET A 736 90.04 8.04 -37.30
C MET A 736 91.30 7.20 -37.00
N ILE A 737 91.41 6.63 -35.80
CA ILE A 737 92.45 5.64 -35.50
C ILE A 737 92.02 4.28 -36.04
N LEU A 738 90.85 3.79 -35.67
CA LEU A 738 90.34 2.48 -36.08
C LEU A 738 90.31 2.30 -37.61
N ALA A 739 89.91 3.33 -38.36
CA ALA A 739 89.94 3.34 -39.83
C ALA A 739 91.34 3.14 -40.42
N ARG A 740 92.40 3.65 -39.78
CA ARG A 740 93.79 3.40 -40.23
C ARG A 740 94.17 1.93 -40.05
N TRP A 741 93.72 1.30 -38.97
CA TRP A 741 93.92 -0.13 -38.73
C TRP A 741 93.07 -1.00 -39.67
N ILE A 742 91.77 -0.70 -39.86
CA ILE A 742 90.90 -1.42 -40.80
C ILE A 742 91.44 -1.34 -42.24
N ASN A 743 91.76 -0.14 -42.74
CA ASN A 743 92.25 0.01 -44.12
C ASN A 743 93.65 -0.60 -44.35
N GLY A 744 94.46 -0.70 -43.30
CA GLY A 744 95.78 -1.33 -43.36
C GLY A 744 95.71 -2.87 -43.35
N TYR A 745 94.95 -3.44 -42.41
CA TYR A 745 94.87 -4.89 -42.21
C TYR A 745 93.83 -5.58 -43.11
N ARG A 746 92.84 -4.83 -43.62
CA ARG A 746 91.73 -5.34 -44.47
C ARG A 746 91.09 -6.63 -43.93
N PRO A 747 90.49 -6.58 -42.73
CA PRO A 747 89.81 -7.75 -42.16
C PRO A 747 88.72 -8.27 -43.11
N ALA A 748 88.63 -9.60 -43.24
CA ALA A 748 87.60 -10.25 -44.05
C ALA A 748 86.17 -10.02 -43.51
N VAL A 749 86.06 -9.74 -42.21
CA VAL A 749 84.82 -9.30 -41.57
C VAL A 749 84.78 -7.78 -41.52
N PRO A 750 83.71 -7.14 -42.03
CA PRO A 750 83.58 -5.69 -42.05
C PRO A 750 83.30 -5.09 -40.67
N PHE A 751 83.65 -3.81 -40.53
CA PHE A 751 83.23 -2.95 -39.43
C PHE A 751 82.22 -1.90 -39.93
N PHE A 752 81.21 -1.61 -39.13
CA PHE A 752 80.34 -0.43 -39.24
C PHE A 752 80.40 0.39 -37.96
N ARG A 753 80.32 1.73 -38.04
CA ARG A 753 80.18 2.60 -36.86
C ARG A 753 78.70 2.79 -36.51
N LEU A 754 78.33 2.45 -35.28
CA LEU A 754 76.98 2.67 -34.75
C LEU A 754 76.92 4.01 -33.99
N SER A 755 77.89 4.26 -33.10
CA SER A 755 78.07 5.54 -32.41
C SER A 755 79.54 5.71 -31.98
N GLN A 756 79.87 6.78 -31.24
CA GLN A 756 81.26 6.98 -30.82
C GLN A 756 81.73 5.87 -29.88
N GLY A 757 82.81 5.19 -30.27
CA GLY A 757 83.34 4.04 -29.53
C GLY A 757 82.52 2.75 -29.68
N LEU A 758 81.46 2.73 -30.49
CA LEU A 758 80.56 1.58 -30.65
C LEU A 758 80.43 1.18 -32.12
N TYR A 759 80.78 -0.06 -32.42
CA TYR A 759 80.89 -0.59 -33.77
C TYR A 759 80.16 -1.93 -33.91
N LEU A 760 79.75 -2.27 -35.12
CA LEU A 760 79.32 -3.62 -35.49
C LEU A 760 80.48 -4.29 -36.23
N PHE A 761 80.92 -5.46 -35.78
CA PHE A 761 81.92 -6.28 -36.45
C PHE A 761 81.23 -7.58 -36.91
N GLY A 762 80.98 -7.71 -38.21
CA GLY A 762 80.10 -8.75 -38.74
C GLY A 762 78.66 -8.55 -38.26
N ARG A 763 78.21 -9.34 -37.27
CA ARG A 763 76.97 -9.07 -36.51
C ARG A 763 77.21 -8.73 -35.05
N ARG A 764 78.44 -8.84 -34.56
CA ARG A 764 78.77 -8.60 -33.15
C ARG A 764 78.91 -7.12 -32.86
N GLN A 765 78.05 -6.60 -31.98
CA GLN A 765 78.21 -5.25 -31.43
C GLN A 765 79.41 -5.22 -30.46
N VAL A 766 80.38 -4.35 -30.74
CA VAL A 766 81.66 -4.26 -30.00
C VAL A 766 81.99 -2.81 -29.62
N ILE A 767 82.53 -2.64 -28.42
CA ILE A 767 82.95 -1.33 -27.90
C ILE A 767 84.46 -1.19 -28.15
N CYS A 768 84.85 -0.22 -28.97
CA CYS A 768 86.26 0.10 -29.25
C CYS A 768 86.70 1.32 -28.43
N LYS A 769 87.86 1.22 -27.79
CA LYS A 769 88.56 2.31 -27.10
C LYS A 769 89.99 2.41 -27.65
N ILE A 770 90.59 3.60 -27.61
CA ILE A 770 92.01 3.76 -27.92
C ILE A 770 92.84 3.62 -26.64
N SER A 771 93.95 2.87 -26.73
CA SER A 771 94.97 2.75 -25.68
C SER A 771 96.34 2.71 -26.34
N ASN A 772 97.25 3.62 -25.97
CA ASN A 772 98.59 3.75 -26.53
C ASN A 772 98.57 3.79 -28.09
N ASP A 773 97.71 4.64 -28.65
CA ASP A 773 97.43 4.80 -30.09
C ASP A 773 96.97 3.55 -30.86
N LYS A 774 96.72 2.44 -30.17
CA LYS A 774 96.13 1.22 -30.73
C LYS A 774 94.64 1.10 -30.35
N PRO A 775 93.77 0.64 -31.27
CA PRO A 775 92.40 0.28 -30.92
C PRO A 775 92.39 -1.03 -30.10
N VAL A 776 91.59 -1.01 -29.03
CA VAL A 776 91.31 -2.17 -28.17
C VAL A 776 89.79 -2.34 -28.04
N PHE A 777 89.30 -3.57 -28.23
CA PHE A 777 87.88 -3.90 -28.17
C PHE A 777 87.52 -4.53 -26.83
N ARG A 778 86.39 -4.14 -26.24
CA ARG A 778 85.85 -4.81 -25.05
C ARG A 778 85.30 -6.17 -25.44
N VAL A 779 85.84 -7.23 -24.83
CA VAL A 779 85.43 -8.62 -25.02
C VAL A 779 85.21 -9.22 -23.63
N GLY A 780 83.95 -9.48 -23.28
CA GLY A 780 83.56 -9.92 -21.95
C GLY A 780 84.06 -8.98 -20.85
N GLY A 781 84.85 -9.51 -19.92
CA GLY A 781 85.40 -8.78 -18.78
C GLY A 781 86.65 -7.95 -19.06
N GLY A 782 87.21 -7.94 -20.27
CA GLY A 782 88.48 -7.28 -20.58
C GLY A 782 88.50 -6.51 -21.90
N PHE A 783 89.67 -5.95 -22.23
CA PHE A 783 89.96 -5.32 -23.52
C PHE A 783 91.03 -6.11 -24.27
N VAL A 784 90.82 -6.33 -25.57
CA VAL A 784 91.70 -7.08 -26.47
C VAL A 784 92.18 -6.17 -27.60
N GLY A 785 93.48 -6.19 -27.92
CA GLY A 785 94.04 -5.38 -29.01
C GLY A 785 93.54 -5.83 -30.39
N PHE A 786 93.43 -4.88 -31.32
CA PHE A 786 92.85 -5.05 -32.66
C PHE A 786 93.27 -6.35 -33.38
N GLU A 787 94.58 -6.65 -33.42
CA GLU A 787 95.14 -7.83 -34.09
C GLU A 787 94.58 -9.13 -33.49
N LYS A 788 94.74 -9.30 -32.16
CA LYS A 788 94.24 -10.46 -31.42
C LYS A 788 92.70 -10.56 -31.41
N PHE A 789 92.00 -9.43 -31.51
CA PHE A 789 90.54 -9.42 -31.68
C PHE A 789 90.15 -10.01 -33.04
N LEU A 790 90.85 -9.66 -34.13
CA LEU A 790 90.62 -10.29 -35.43
C LEU A 790 90.97 -11.78 -35.40
N GLU A 791 92.10 -12.18 -34.81
CA GLU A 791 92.47 -13.60 -34.68
C GLU A 791 91.41 -14.44 -33.95
N GLN A 792 90.76 -13.87 -32.93
CA GLN A 792 89.76 -14.57 -32.11
C GLN A 792 88.36 -14.57 -32.72
N PHE A 793 87.96 -13.52 -33.44
CA PHE A 793 86.57 -13.29 -33.82
C PHE A 793 86.33 -13.15 -35.33
N ALA A 794 87.35 -12.93 -36.16
CA ALA A 794 87.14 -12.80 -37.60
C ALA A 794 86.73 -14.12 -38.25
N SER A 795 87.21 -15.27 -37.78
CA SER A 795 86.74 -16.59 -38.25
C SER A 795 85.28 -16.85 -37.82
N GLU A 796 84.98 -16.69 -36.53
CA GLU A 796 83.63 -16.89 -35.95
C GLU A 796 82.58 -15.99 -36.62
N GLU A 797 82.88 -14.71 -36.83
CA GLU A 797 81.96 -13.78 -37.49
C GLU A 797 81.95 -13.92 -39.02
N LEU A 798 83.04 -14.35 -39.68
CA LEU A 798 83.03 -14.63 -41.12
C LEU A 798 82.20 -15.88 -41.42
N GLU A 799 82.34 -16.93 -40.62
CA GLU A 799 81.51 -18.14 -40.70
C GLU A 799 80.04 -17.77 -40.46
N ARG A 800 79.71 -16.99 -39.42
CA ARG A 800 78.34 -16.47 -39.24
C ARG A 800 77.84 -15.64 -40.42
N LEU A 801 78.69 -14.84 -41.07
CA LEU A 801 78.29 -14.07 -42.25
C LEU A 801 77.98 -14.98 -43.44
N LEU A 802 78.84 -15.97 -43.71
CA LEU A 802 78.72 -16.92 -44.82
C LEU A 802 77.56 -17.94 -44.63
N THR A 803 77.30 -18.36 -43.40
CA THR A 803 76.22 -19.32 -43.07
C THR A 803 74.83 -18.66 -42.99
N TYR A 804 74.69 -17.36 -43.32
CA TYR A 804 73.42 -16.63 -43.17
C TYR A 804 72.40 -16.83 -44.31
N ASP A 805 72.67 -17.78 -45.20
CA ASP A 805 71.75 -18.27 -46.24
C ASP A 805 71.35 -19.74 -46.00
N LEU A 806 71.19 -20.13 -44.73
CA LEU A 806 70.62 -21.42 -44.32
C LEU A 806 69.73 -21.22 -43.08
N ASP A 807 68.53 -21.81 -43.04
CA ASP A 807 67.80 -22.00 -41.77
C ASP A 807 68.27 -23.27 -41.05
N ASP A 808 68.50 -23.17 -39.73
CA ASP A 808 68.99 -24.28 -38.89
C ASP A 808 68.08 -25.51 -38.88
N LYS A 809 66.84 -25.41 -39.39
CA LYS A 809 65.86 -26.50 -39.48
C LYS A 809 65.77 -27.17 -40.85
N THR A 810 66.13 -26.49 -41.94
CA THR A 810 65.87 -26.96 -43.32
C THR A 810 67.12 -27.10 -44.17
N GLY A 811 68.18 -26.33 -43.90
CA GLY A 811 69.38 -26.34 -44.73
C GLY A 811 69.16 -25.77 -46.14
N GLU A 812 68.14 -24.93 -46.34
CA GLU A 812 67.93 -24.14 -47.55
C GLU A 812 68.02 -22.62 -47.26
N PRO A 813 68.36 -21.78 -48.25
CA PRO A 813 68.31 -20.32 -48.12
C PRO A 813 66.90 -19.78 -47.90
N LYS A 814 66.74 -18.92 -46.88
CA LYS A 814 65.44 -18.33 -46.49
C LYS A 814 64.77 -17.54 -47.61
N PHE A 815 65.57 -16.92 -48.49
CA PHE A 815 65.12 -16.28 -49.72
C PHE A 815 64.34 -17.25 -50.65
N LEU A 816 64.77 -18.51 -50.76
CA LEU A 816 64.07 -19.53 -51.55
C LEU A 816 62.78 -20.00 -50.87
N GLU A 817 62.69 -19.98 -49.54
CA GLU A 817 61.44 -20.31 -48.84
C GLU A 817 60.38 -19.21 -49.04
N GLY A 818 60.76 -17.93 -48.96
CA GLY A 818 59.88 -16.81 -49.33
C GLY A 818 59.43 -16.85 -50.79
N LEU A 819 60.33 -17.20 -51.73
CA LEU A 819 59.99 -17.38 -53.14
C LEU A 819 59.09 -18.60 -53.39
N LYS A 820 59.37 -19.74 -52.75
CA LYS A 820 58.51 -20.94 -52.80
C LYS A 820 57.13 -20.65 -52.23
N ALA A 821 57.04 -19.95 -51.09
CA ALA A 821 55.76 -19.55 -50.50
C ALA A 821 54.97 -18.62 -51.43
N LYS A 822 55.62 -17.60 -52.00
CA LYS A 822 54.99 -16.71 -53.00
C LYS A 822 54.54 -17.47 -54.24
N GLN A 823 55.37 -18.36 -54.77
CA GLN A 823 55.07 -19.16 -55.95
C GLN A 823 53.93 -20.17 -55.68
N ILE A 824 53.87 -20.79 -54.50
CA ILE A 824 52.75 -21.63 -54.07
C ILE A 824 51.46 -20.80 -53.92
N ILE A 825 51.54 -19.57 -53.43
CA ILE A 825 50.38 -18.65 -53.33
C ILE A 825 49.88 -18.19 -54.71
N GLU A 826 50.79 -18.01 -55.68
CA GLU A 826 50.44 -17.67 -57.06
C GLU A 826 49.91 -18.90 -57.84
N GLU A 827 50.53 -20.08 -57.70
CA GLU A 827 50.13 -21.33 -58.37
C GLU A 827 48.87 -21.98 -57.77
N SER A 828 48.55 -21.75 -56.49
CA SER A 828 47.31 -22.23 -55.86
C SER A 828 46.07 -21.41 -56.21
N GLY A 829 46.20 -20.29 -56.92
CA GLY A 829 45.08 -19.42 -57.32
C GLY A 829 44.42 -18.64 -56.17
N LEU A 830 44.92 -18.75 -54.94
CA LEU A 830 44.37 -18.07 -53.75
C LEU A 830 44.31 -16.54 -53.90
N VAL A 831 45.25 -15.95 -54.62
CA VAL A 831 45.26 -14.50 -54.93
C VAL A 831 44.04 -14.11 -55.79
N GLU A 832 43.71 -14.92 -56.80
CA GLU A 832 42.59 -14.61 -57.70
C GLU A 832 41.25 -14.96 -57.05
N GLU A 833 41.20 -15.96 -56.16
CA GLU A 833 40.04 -16.21 -55.30
C GLU A 833 39.74 -15.03 -54.36
N LEU A 834 40.78 -14.44 -53.75
CA LEU A 834 40.65 -13.24 -52.92
C LEU A 834 40.26 -12.01 -53.75
N ARG A 835 40.74 -11.91 -54.99
CA ARG A 835 40.36 -10.85 -55.93
C ARG A 835 38.88 -10.91 -56.30
N VAL A 836 38.38 -12.09 -56.70
CA VAL A 836 36.96 -12.30 -57.01
C VAL A 836 36.08 -11.99 -55.78
N LYS A 837 36.48 -12.46 -54.58
CA LYS A 837 35.77 -12.16 -53.33
C LYS A 837 35.79 -10.67 -52.96
N ALA A 838 36.81 -9.91 -53.38
CA ALA A 838 36.85 -8.45 -53.21
C ALA A 838 35.95 -7.70 -54.21
N GLU A 839 35.76 -8.23 -55.42
CA GLU A 839 34.89 -7.64 -56.45
C GLU A 839 33.40 -7.95 -56.20
N ASP A 840 33.05 -9.15 -55.71
CA ASP A 840 31.68 -9.50 -55.28
C ASP A 840 31.28 -8.87 -53.92
N GLY A 841 32.25 -8.56 -53.05
CA GLY A 841 32.00 -8.04 -51.70
C GLY A 841 31.63 -6.55 -51.61
N ALA A 842 31.67 -5.81 -52.73
CA ALA A 842 31.44 -4.36 -52.73
C ALA A 842 29.93 -4.01 -52.76
N PRO A 843 29.36 -3.39 -51.70
CA PRO A 843 27.95 -2.99 -51.71
C PRO A 843 27.72 -1.91 -52.77
N ARG A 844 26.88 -2.23 -53.77
CA ARG A 844 26.48 -1.28 -54.84
C ARG A 844 25.75 -0.08 -54.23
N SER A 845 26.46 1.02 -53.99
CA SER A 845 25.82 2.26 -53.56
C SER A 845 24.84 2.74 -54.64
N LEU A 846 23.61 3.04 -54.22
CA LEU A 846 22.57 3.51 -55.13
C LEU A 846 22.94 4.90 -55.67
N ARG A 847 22.76 5.08 -56.97
CA ARG A 847 23.07 6.34 -57.67
C ARG A 847 22.27 7.51 -57.07
N SER A 848 22.95 8.65 -56.95
CA SER A 848 22.32 9.93 -56.65
C SER A 848 21.40 10.39 -57.79
N GLY A 849 20.33 11.10 -57.42
CA GLY A 849 19.44 11.78 -58.35
C GLY A 849 18.38 12.62 -57.61
N GLY A 850 18.13 13.85 -58.08
CA GLY A 850 17.05 14.71 -57.59
C GLY A 850 17.47 15.77 -56.56
N LEU A 851 17.70 16.99 -57.04
CA LEU A 851 17.76 18.21 -56.21
C LEU A 851 16.35 18.67 -55.82
N GLN A 852 16.21 19.24 -54.61
CA GLN A 852 15.35 20.38 -54.17
C GLN A 852 14.82 20.10 -52.74
N SER A 853 15.02 20.88 -51.67
CA SER A 853 15.28 22.32 -51.42
C SER A 853 14.09 23.16 -50.91
N THR A 854 13.49 22.78 -49.78
CA THR A 854 12.80 23.69 -48.83
C THR A 854 13.05 23.19 -47.41
N LEU A 855 13.86 23.84 -46.55
CA LEU A 855 13.64 25.09 -45.80
C LEU A 855 12.51 25.09 -44.75
N SER A 856 12.92 25.39 -43.51
CA SER A 856 12.21 26.14 -42.46
C SER A 856 11.17 25.47 -41.54
N ARG A 857 11.65 25.33 -40.28
CA ARG A 857 11.16 26.04 -39.07
C ARG A 857 10.11 25.39 -38.14
N ARG A 858 10.38 25.71 -36.86
CA ARG A 858 9.54 25.65 -35.64
C ARG A 858 9.29 24.24 -35.09
N SER A 859 9.35 23.94 -33.78
CA SER A 859 9.47 24.68 -32.50
C SER A 859 8.24 24.51 -31.62
N LEU A 860 8.48 23.87 -30.47
CA LEU A 860 7.76 23.98 -29.19
C LEU A 860 6.29 23.52 -29.10
N ASN A 861 5.99 23.07 -27.89
CA ASN A 861 4.72 23.20 -27.17
C ASN A 861 3.51 22.31 -27.53
N SER A 862 3.25 21.41 -26.57
CA SER A 862 2.09 21.51 -25.66
C SER A 862 0.76 20.85 -26.07
N SER A 863 0.50 19.72 -25.39
CA SER A 863 -0.73 19.46 -24.59
C SER A 863 -2.08 19.21 -25.27
N ARG A 864 -2.83 18.26 -24.66
CA ARG A 864 -4.29 18.06 -24.71
C ARG A 864 -4.90 17.89 -26.12
N GLY A 865 -5.58 16.79 -26.46
CA GLY A 865 -6.31 15.84 -25.62
C GLY A 865 -7.76 15.71 -26.11
N SER A 866 -8.50 14.70 -25.64
CA SER A 866 -9.95 14.51 -25.85
C SER A 866 -10.46 14.57 -27.30
N LEU A 867 -10.64 13.39 -27.89
CA LEU A 867 -11.99 12.81 -27.98
C LEU A 867 -11.91 11.29 -27.78
#